data_AF-T2JCU8-F1
#
_entry.id   AF-T2JCU8-F1
#
_cell.length_a   1.000
_cell.length_b   1.000
_cell.length_c   1.000
_cell.angle_alpha   90.00
_cell.angle_beta   90.00
_cell.angle_gamma   90.00
#
_symmetry.space_group_name_H-M   'P 1'
#
loop_
_entity.id
_entity.type
_entity.pdbx_description
1 polymer ?
#
loop_
_entity_poly.entity_id
_entity_poly.type
_entity_poly.pdbx_seq_one_letter_code
_entity_poly.pdbx_strand_id
1 'polypeptide(L)'
;MKFVSQEVWKRTKDDGQKWLDWGKDRFNEGHSQLGGIGGFIKALVGYYAPGFGVILGWLFHFIAAFAIIALFLTLKFIFCVIGVIITSFLMLFLTVGNYLYSQFYKIYNVCPTCHHEMEIPTYICPNCSTEHTRLRPSVYGIRKHICKGTLPNNGGVCNHELKTLTYFGEDKLLSKICPECKRPIEGIGGINAHIPIVGLPNSGKTHYMYMGLKQLKEEYAPAHSLEVKLPNQTHLQQYEDSINSLKTGQTLLKNSAADDSAKALNLEVKKSNQAVPNLLYLYDVAGEYINADELAELQKYFEYVNGAFLIIDPFSIPQVHQKYEEERQDNASPSLQDLEASYERMLYLFETKTKKKRDKFSQPIAIIITKVDSCDLEQQIGTLAAQQYMAKNSDVNNEQDAINILVKQFLDDYGAGNLVRNIEGNFSDVRFFSCSNLGFSDQTIGSQDPHPSFDGVRVLEPMLWLMEQTDTLPHKASFVWQFLRSTTWIKYGLPIFTSTVMAGLLFGSYSLARFSFNLFQKPNSLPENNNIQSLKKGETLTEERLKNMEYIFYDEVYQLTDGKSFRPYLHSVGGVSVEIKQIAFGDINNNGLEDAAIFLSWNGDSSKVLNQLIVVLNENGTLRQTNTAPIGSRSIIEKFEIKDNQINIEMMTYSSEDSDCCPSLKTRKVFELKGDDLVLFSSLKHSSKPRPLSNPSSSESKISQQDAVNLINRWLQAKQTMFAPPYDRQLAAEITTGKKYKETAGYNGSIDWLQNNNTRYKYGYQNIDKVEKIVSNGNQANIQVKVTEKQTLYINGQVDLQNTKTGTISVIYYLKLIDGNLKIENSQIV
;
A
#
# COMPACT_ATOMS: atom_id res chain seq x y z
N MET A 1 -49.30 -16.35 16.68
CA MET A 1 -50.35 -16.85 15.77
C MET A 1 -51.05 -18.08 16.34
N LYS A 2 -50.37 -19.22 16.55
CA LYS A 2 -50.99 -20.45 17.08
C LYS A 2 -51.73 -20.27 18.42
N PHE A 3 -51.09 -19.58 19.38
CA PHE A 3 -51.70 -19.24 20.68
C PHE A 3 -52.97 -18.37 20.54
N VAL A 4 -52.92 -17.29 19.75
CA VAL A 4 -54.07 -16.38 19.54
C VAL A 4 -55.23 -17.12 18.88
N SER A 5 -54.95 -18.00 17.92
CA SER A 5 -55.97 -18.80 17.24
C SER A 5 -56.63 -19.82 18.17
N GLN A 6 -55.85 -20.52 19.00
CA GLN A 6 -56.36 -21.62 19.82
C GLN A 6 -56.93 -21.17 21.17
N GLU A 7 -56.29 -20.22 21.84
CA GLU A 7 -56.65 -19.84 23.21
C GLU A 7 -57.55 -18.61 23.27
N VAL A 8 -57.53 -17.73 22.26
CA VAL A 8 -58.39 -16.53 22.25
C VAL A 8 -59.56 -16.75 21.29
N TRP A 9 -59.30 -16.89 19.98
CA TRP A 9 -60.39 -16.95 19.01
C TRP A 9 -61.32 -18.15 19.16
N LYS A 10 -60.77 -19.34 19.47
CA LYS A 10 -61.60 -20.53 19.68
C LYS A 10 -62.49 -20.36 20.91
N ARG A 11 -61.95 -19.89 22.03
CA ARG A 11 -62.71 -19.67 23.27
C ARG A 11 -63.76 -18.57 23.11
N THR A 12 -63.39 -17.43 22.50
CA THR A 12 -64.33 -16.33 22.19
C THR A 12 -65.45 -16.78 21.26
N LYS A 13 -65.15 -17.65 20.28
CA LYS A 13 -66.17 -18.24 19.40
C LYS A 13 -67.10 -19.20 20.15
N ASP A 14 -66.54 -20.09 20.96
CA ASP A 14 -67.31 -21.08 21.72
C ASP A 14 -68.24 -20.39 22.75
N ASP A 15 -67.77 -19.34 23.42
CA ASP A 15 -68.59 -18.57 24.39
C ASP A 15 -69.58 -17.64 23.69
N GLY A 16 -69.17 -17.01 22.58
CA GLY A 16 -70.07 -16.19 21.78
C GLY A 16 -71.23 -16.99 21.18
N GLN A 17 -70.97 -18.24 20.74
CA GLN A 17 -72.02 -19.09 20.19
C GLN A 17 -73.12 -19.40 21.22
N LYS A 18 -72.75 -19.65 22.48
CA LYS A 18 -73.72 -19.88 23.57
C LYS A 18 -74.63 -18.67 23.78
N TRP A 19 -74.09 -17.45 23.67
CA TRP A 19 -74.87 -16.22 23.83
C TRP A 19 -75.82 -16.01 22.64
N LEU A 20 -75.35 -16.28 21.42
CA LEU A 20 -76.16 -16.18 20.22
C LEU A 20 -77.31 -17.19 20.22
N ASP A 21 -77.05 -18.44 20.61
CA ASP A 21 -78.05 -19.50 20.67
C ASP A 21 -79.11 -19.18 21.75
N TRP A 22 -78.67 -18.75 22.94
CA TRP A 22 -79.59 -18.29 24.00
C TRP A 22 -80.43 -17.08 23.56
N GLY A 23 -79.83 -16.13 22.86
CA GLY A 23 -80.54 -14.98 22.30
C GLY A 23 -81.64 -15.42 21.33
N LYS A 24 -81.33 -16.31 20.38
CA LYS A 24 -82.30 -16.86 19.43
C LYS A 24 -83.44 -17.62 20.11
N ASP A 25 -83.14 -18.42 21.13
CA ASP A 25 -84.15 -19.14 21.90
C ASP A 25 -85.13 -18.17 22.56
N ARG A 26 -84.66 -17.06 23.12
CA ARG A 26 -85.53 -16.00 23.68
C ARG A 26 -86.39 -15.32 22.62
N PHE A 27 -85.89 -15.09 21.42
CA PHE A 27 -86.72 -14.58 20.31
C PHE A 27 -87.82 -15.58 19.91
N ASN A 28 -87.50 -16.88 19.85
CA ASN A 28 -88.45 -17.94 19.54
C ASN A 28 -89.53 -18.06 20.62
N GLU A 29 -89.16 -17.99 21.91
CA GLU A 29 -90.09 -17.98 23.03
C GLU A 29 -91.03 -16.76 22.99
N GLY A 30 -90.51 -15.58 22.65
CA GLY A 30 -91.30 -14.35 22.52
C GLY A 30 -92.36 -14.42 21.42
N HIS A 31 -92.06 -15.08 20.30
CA HIS A 31 -93.01 -15.30 19.21
C HIS A 31 -94.23 -16.13 19.63
N SER A 32 -94.06 -17.06 20.58
CA SER A 32 -95.15 -17.91 21.09
C SER A 32 -96.15 -17.16 22.00
N GLN A 33 -95.82 -15.95 22.47
CA GLN A 33 -96.58 -15.18 23.47
C GLN A 33 -97.39 -14.01 22.88
N LEU A 34 -97.45 -13.89 21.56
CA LEU A 34 -98.12 -12.79 20.85
C LEU A 34 -99.65 -12.96 20.84
N GLY A 35 -100.31 -12.55 21.94
CA GLY A 35 -101.77 -12.47 22.06
C GLY A 35 -102.24 -11.18 22.73
N GLY A 36 -102.80 -10.25 21.93
CA GLY A 36 -103.30 -8.95 22.40
C GLY A 36 -102.21 -7.95 22.87
N ILE A 37 -102.62 -6.73 23.24
CA ILE A 37 -101.71 -5.63 23.62
C ILE A 37 -100.87 -5.99 24.86
N GLY A 38 -101.46 -6.69 25.83
CA GLY A 38 -100.75 -7.14 27.04
C GLY A 38 -99.73 -8.27 26.77
N GLY A 39 -100.03 -9.19 25.85
CA GLY A 39 -99.10 -10.23 25.41
C GLY A 39 -97.93 -9.66 24.62
N PHE A 40 -98.16 -8.62 23.81
CA PHE A 40 -97.10 -7.89 23.12
C PHE A 40 -96.11 -7.23 24.09
N ILE A 41 -96.61 -6.55 25.13
CA ILE A 41 -95.72 -5.92 26.13
C ILE A 41 -94.91 -6.97 26.90
N LYS A 42 -95.51 -8.11 27.26
CA LYS A 42 -94.80 -9.23 27.91
C LYS A 42 -93.75 -9.87 27.00
N ALA A 43 -94.06 -10.08 25.71
CA ALA A 43 -93.12 -10.59 24.72
C ALA A 43 -91.94 -9.62 24.52
N LEU A 44 -92.23 -8.32 24.41
CA LEU A 44 -91.23 -7.27 24.23
C LEU A 44 -90.27 -7.16 25.41
N VAL A 45 -90.80 -7.03 26.64
CA VAL A 45 -89.98 -6.78 27.84
C VAL A 45 -89.36 -8.08 28.38
N GLY A 46 -90.08 -9.20 28.33
CA GLY A 46 -89.66 -10.46 28.93
C GLY A 46 -88.75 -11.32 28.05
N TYR A 47 -88.85 -11.19 26.72
CA TYR A 47 -88.21 -12.11 25.78
C TYR A 47 -87.38 -11.40 24.72
N TYR A 48 -87.95 -10.44 23.98
CA TYR A 48 -87.22 -9.74 22.91
C TYR A 48 -86.13 -8.80 23.42
N ALA A 49 -86.39 -8.00 24.46
CA ALA A 49 -85.38 -7.09 25.01
C ALA A 49 -84.16 -7.81 25.62
N PRO A 50 -84.32 -8.89 26.43
CA PRO A 50 -83.20 -9.71 26.89
C PRO A 50 -82.47 -10.43 25.76
N GLY A 51 -83.20 -10.99 24.79
CA GLY A 51 -82.61 -11.65 23.62
C GLY A 51 -81.76 -10.68 22.78
N PHE A 52 -82.28 -9.48 22.53
CA PHE A 52 -81.56 -8.43 21.81
C PHE A 52 -80.33 -7.94 22.60
N GLY A 53 -80.46 -7.79 23.92
CA GLY A 53 -79.35 -7.42 24.80
C GLY A 53 -78.19 -8.42 24.77
N VAL A 54 -78.48 -9.73 24.71
CA VAL A 54 -77.46 -10.78 24.63
C VAL A 54 -76.83 -10.89 23.24
N ILE A 55 -77.60 -10.67 22.15
CA ILE A 55 -77.05 -10.59 20.79
C ILE A 55 -76.14 -9.36 20.63
N LEU A 56 -76.51 -8.23 21.22
CA LEU A 56 -75.62 -7.06 21.29
C LEU A 56 -74.37 -7.36 22.13
N GLY A 57 -74.54 -7.99 23.29
CA GLY A 57 -73.43 -8.45 24.15
C GLY A 57 -72.45 -9.36 23.40
N TRP A 58 -72.96 -10.26 22.57
CA TRP A 58 -72.16 -11.12 21.68
C TRP A 58 -71.27 -10.30 20.75
N LEU A 59 -71.84 -9.29 20.07
CA LEU A 59 -71.08 -8.39 19.19
C LEU A 59 -69.98 -7.64 19.98
N PHE A 60 -70.32 -7.08 21.15
CA PHE A 60 -69.37 -6.35 21.99
C PHE A 60 -68.26 -7.25 22.55
N HIS A 61 -68.52 -8.54 22.80
CA HIS A 61 -67.51 -9.49 23.26
C HIS A 61 -66.40 -9.69 22.22
N PHE A 62 -66.76 -9.82 20.94
CA PHE A 62 -65.76 -9.90 19.85
C PHE A 62 -64.99 -8.60 19.69
N ILE A 63 -65.66 -7.44 19.77
CA ILE A 63 -65.00 -6.13 19.70
C ILE A 63 -63.97 -5.98 20.83
N ALA A 64 -64.32 -6.37 22.06
CA ALA A 64 -63.42 -6.35 23.20
C ALA A 64 -62.22 -7.30 23.01
N ALA A 65 -62.45 -8.52 22.52
CA ALA A 65 -61.39 -9.49 22.23
C ALA A 65 -60.42 -8.96 21.15
N PHE A 66 -60.94 -8.36 20.08
CA PHE A 66 -60.13 -7.70 19.05
C PHE A 66 -59.29 -6.55 19.62
N ALA A 67 -59.88 -5.69 20.45
CA ALA A 67 -59.17 -4.57 21.07
C ALA A 67 -58.02 -5.04 21.97
N ILE A 68 -58.23 -6.09 22.77
CA ILE A 68 -57.20 -6.67 23.64
C ILE A 68 -56.06 -7.28 22.80
N ILE A 69 -56.39 -8.08 21.78
CA ILE A 69 -55.37 -8.68 20.89
C ILE A 69 -54.57 -7.58 20.18
N ALA A 70 -55.25 -6.56 19.65
CA ALA A 70 -54.60 -5.44 18.97
C ALA A 70 -53.64 -4.71 19.92
N LEU A 71 -54.03 -4.47 21.18
CA LEU A 71 -53.18 -3.86 22.20
C LEU A 71 -51.91 -4.70 22.46
N PHE A 72 -52.05 -6.01 22.68
CA PHE A 72 -50.91 -6.89 22.93
C PHE A 72 -49.97 -7.01 21.74
N LEU A 73 -50.51 -7.10 20.52
CA LEU A 73 -49.70 -7.14 19.30
C LEU A 73 -48.95 -5.82 19.09
N THR A 74 -49.60 -4.69 19.36
CA THR A 74 -48.99 -3.36 19.29
C THR A 74 -47.87 -3.23 20.30
N LEU A 75 -48.09 -3.61 21.55
CA LEU A 75 -47.05 -3.62 22.60
C LEU A 75 -45.86 -4.50 22.20
N LYS A 76 -46.12 -5.72 21.72
CA LYS A 76 -45.06 -6.62 21.25
C LYS A 76 -44.26 -6.01 20.10
N PHE A 77 -44.93 -5.38 19.14
CA PHE A 77 -44.28 -4.70 18.02
C PHE A 77 -43.37 -3.57 18.51
N ILE A 78 -43.85 -2.74 19.45
CA ILE A 78 -43.07 -1.66 20.06
C ILE A 78 -41.81 -2.22 20.74
N PHE A 79 -41.93 -3.27 21.57
CA PHE A 79 -40.77 -3.88 22.22
C PHE A 79 -39.77 -4.48 21.22
N CYS A 80 -40.24 -5.10 20.14
CA CYS A 80 -39.37 -5.59 19.07
C CYS A 80 -38.62 -4.43 18.38
N VAL A 81 -39.31 -3.33 18.05
CA VAL A 81 -38.68 -2.14 17.43
C VAL A 81 -37.62 -1.53 18.36
N ILE A 82 -37.93 -1.37 19.64
CA ILE A 82 -36.96 -0.88 20.65
C ILE A 82 -35.74 -1.80 20.72
N GLY A 83 -35.95 -3.13 20.75
CA GLY A 83 -34.86 -4.10 20.76
C GLY A 83 -33.97 -3.98 19.52
N VAL A 84 -34.55 -3.82 18.33
CA VAL A 84 -33.80 -3.62 17.07
C VAL A 84 -33.00 -2.32 17.10
N ILE A 85 -33.59 -1.22 17.59
CA ILE A 85 -32.89 0.07 17.70
C ILE A 85 -31.70 -0.04 18.66
N ILE A 86 -31.87 -0.61 19.85
CA ILE A 86 -30.80 -0.76 20.86
C ILE A 86 -29.66 -1.62 20.30
N THR A 87 -29.99 -2.76 19.68
CA THR A 87 -28.99 -3.67 19.10
C THR A 87 -28.26 -3.05 17.91
N SER A 88 -28.96 -2.33 17.03
CA SER A 88 -28.35 -1.60 15.92
C SER A 88 -27.42 -0.49 16.41
N PHE A 89 -27.84 0.27 17.44
CA PHE A 89 -27.01 1.31 18.04
C PHE A 89 -25.76 0.74 18.70
N LEU A 90 -25.90 -0.36 19.46
CA LEU A 90 -24.75 -1.04 20.07
C LEU A 90 -23.77 -1.54 19.01
N MET A 91 -24.25 -2.11 17.91
CA MET A 91 -23.38 -2.53 16.81
C MET A 91 -22.69 -1.34 16.13
N LEU A 92 -23.39 -0.24 15.88
CA LEU A 92 -22.79 0.98 15.33
C LEU A 92 -21.71 1.52 16.27
N PHE A 93 -22.01 1.64 17.56
CA PHE A 93 -21.09 2.13 18.57
C PHE A 93 -19.83 1.28 18.68
N LEU A 94 -19.97 -0.05 18.68
CA LEU A 94 -18.82 -0.96 18.72
C LEU A 94 -18.02 -0.93 17.41
N THR A 95 -18.68 -0.80 16.26
CA THR A 95 -18.01 -0.69 14.96
C THR A 95 -17.22 0.61 14.87
N VAL A 96 -17.82 1.74 15.25
CA VAL A 96 -17.17 3.05 15.29
C VAL A 96 -16.05 3.05 16.34
N GLY A 97 -16.28 2.46 17.51
CA GLY A 97 -15.25 2.31 18.54
C GLY A 97 -14.05 1.49 18.05
N ASN A 98 -14.30 0.39 17.33
CA ASN A 98 -13.24 -0.43 16.75
C ASN A 98 -12.49 0.32 15.63
N TYR A 99 -13.21 1.07 14.79
CA TYR A 99 -12.62 1.92 13.75
C TYR A 99 -11.75 3.04 14.36
N LEU A 100 -12.27 3.76 15.37
CA LEU A 100 -11.51 4.80 16.06
C LEU A 100 -10.29 4.21 16.78
N TYR A 101 -10.43 3.02 17.38
CA TYR A 101 -9.32 2.31 18.02
C TYR A 101 -8.23 1.92 16.99
N SER A 102 -8.61 1.37 15.84
CA SER A 102 -7.66 0.99 14.79
C SER A 102 -6.98 2.20 14.15
N GLN A 103 -7.70 3.31 13.96
CA GLN A 103 -7.13 4.57 13.47
C GLN A 103 -6.18 5.21 14.48
N PHE A 104 -6.53 5.22 15.77
CA PHE A 104 -5.69 5.81 16.82
C PHE A 104 -4.37 5.06 17.00
N TYR A 105 -4.41 3.73 16.94
CA TYR A 105 -3.24 2.87 17.07
C TYR A 105 -2.63 2.46 15.73
N LYS A 106 -3.13 2.97 14.59
CA LYS A 106 -2.68 2.61 13.23
C LYS A 106 -2.41 1.10 13.08
N ILE A 107 -3.32 0.27 13.59
CA ILE A 107 -3.10 -1.18 13.66
C ILE A 107 -3.37 -1.80 12.30
N TYR A 108 -2.34 -2.35 11.67
CA TYR A 108 -2.45 -3.22 10.51
C TYR A 108 -1.52 -4.43 10.72
N ASN A 109 -1.87 -5.55 10.12
CA ASN A 109 -1.03 -6.75 10.16
C ASN A 109 -0.21 -6.82 8.88
N VAL A 110 1.07 -7.09 9.00
CA VAL A 110 1.95 -7.35 7.85
C VAL A 110 2.37 -8.81 7.92
N CYS A 111 2.19 -9.55 6.82
CA CYS A 111 2.70 -10.91 6.78
C CYS A 111 4.23 -10.90 6.84
N PRO A 112 4.89 -11.62 7.77
CA PRO A 112 6.34 -11.61 7.90
C PRO A 112 7.07 -12.27 6.72
N THR A 113 6.36 -13.00 5.85
CA THR A 113 6.98 -13.71 4.74
C THR A 113 6.61 -13.18 3.36
N CYS A 114 5.41 -12.65 3.16
CA CYS A 114 5.02 -12.06 1.87
C CYS A 114 4.83 -10.55 1.92
N HIS A 115 4.91 -9.95 3.11
CA HIS A 115 4.80 -8.51 3.36
C HIS A 115 3.52 -7.85 2.88
N HIS A 116 2.50 -8.65 2.56
CA HIS A 116 1.17 -8.15 2.28
C HIS A 116 0.56 -7.51 3.54
N GLU A 117 0.17 -6.25 3.44
CA GLU A 117 -0.61 -5.56 4.45
C GLU A 117 -2.04 -6.09 4.46
N MET A 118 -2.58 -6.33 5.65
CA MET A 118 -3.97 -6.70 5.82
C MET A 118 -4.57 -6.06 7.06
N GLU A 119 -5.83 -5.62 6.91
CA GLU A 119 -6.59 -5.13 8.05
C GLU A 119 -6.89 -6.24 9.06
N ILE A 120 -7.14 -7.47 8.57
CA ILE A 120 -7.44 -8.63 9.42
C ILE A 120 -6.80 -9.88 8.80
N PRO A 121 -6.05 -10.67 9.59
CA PRO A 121 -5.56 -11.97 9.16
C PRO A 121 -6.72 -12.98 9.08
N THR A 122 -6.50 -14.07 8.36
CA THR A 122 -7.48 -15.17 8.36
C THR A 122 -7.27 -16.02 9.60
N TYR A 123 -8.30 -16.15 10.43
CA TYR A 123 -8.23 -16.96 11.65
C TYR A 123 -8.64 -18.40 11.39
N ILE A 124 -7.95 -19.35 12.00
CA ILE A 124 -8.26 -20.78 11.90
C ILE A 124 -8.97 -21.23 13.17
N CYS A 125 -10.10 -21.92 13.02
CA CYS A 125 -10.79 -22.54 14.15
C CYS A 125 -9.95 -23.71 14.72
N PRO A 126 -9.61 -23.73 16.02
CA PRO A 126 -8.74 -24.77 16.60
C PRO A 126 -9.36 -26.17 16.58
N ASN A 127 -10.69 -26.26 16.54
CA ASN A 127 -11.41 -27.54 16.61
C ASN A 127 -11.72 -28.19 15.25
N CYS A 128 -11.86 -27.39 14.19
CA CYS A 128 -12.30 -27.88 12.86
C CYS A 128 -11.48 -27.34 11.69
N SER A 129 -10.46 -26.52 11.97
CA SER A 129 -9.55 -25.94 10.99
C SER A 129 -10.21 -25.11 9.88
N THR A 130 -11.48 -24.73 10.04
CA THR A 130 -12.17 -23.85 9.08
C THR A 130 -11.58 -22.44 9.13
N GLU A 131 -11.39 -21.85 7.95
CA GLU A 131 -10.88 -20.49 7.76
C GLU A 131 -11.97 -19.44 7.98
N HIS A 132 -11.67 -18.43 8.80
CA HIS A 132 -12.54 -17.30 9.07
C HIS A 132 -11.85 -16.00 8.62
N THR A 133 -12.21 -15.52 7.43
CA THR A 133 -11.61 -14.33 6.79
C THR A 133 -12.18 -12.99 7.30
N ARG A 134 -13.32 -13.01 8.00
CA ARG A 134 -14.01 -11.81 8.51
C ARG A 134 -14.54 -12.02 9.92
N LEU A 135 -13.64 -12.22 10.87
CA LEU A 135 -13.99 -12.31 12.28
C LEU A 135 -14.10 -10.89 12.87
N ARG A 136 -15.26 -10.24 12.65
CA ARG A 136 -15.61 -8.93 13.23
C ARG A 136 -16.92 -9.05 14.02
N PRO A 137 -17.17 -8.15 15.00
CA PRO A 137 -18.48 -8.04 15.63
C PRO A 137 -19.55 -7.84 14.55
N SER A 138 -20.56 -8.70 14.55
CA SER A 138 -21.62 -8.67 13.53
C SER A 138 -22.96 -9.11 14.10
N VAL A 139 -24.00 -9.12 13.27
CA VAL A 139 -25.33 -9.66 13.61
C VAL A 139 -25.27 -11.12 14.10
N TYR A 140 -24.22 -11.85 13.73
CA TYR A 140 -23.99 -13.24 14.12
C TYR A 140 -23.24 -13.38 15.45
N GLY A 141 -22.83 -12.27 16.08
CA GLY A 141 -22.17 -12.28 17.38
C GLY A 141 -21.31 -11.03 17.64
N ILE A 142 -21.56 -10.36 18.78
CA ILE A 142 -20.81 -9.16 19.20
C ILE A 142 -19.53 -9.51 20.00
N ARG A 143 -19.63 -10.50 20.90
CA ARG A 143 -18.48 -10.97 21.72
C ARG A 143 -17.88 -12.25 21.19
N LYS A 144 -18.71 -13.12 20.62
CA LYS A 144 -18.36 -14.46 20.19
C LYS A 144 -19.09 -14.80 18.90
N HIS A 145 -18.38 -15.39 17.95
CA HIS A 145 -18.91 -15.99 16.73
C HIS A 145 -18.85 -17.51 16.90
N ILE A 146 -19.97 -18.19 16.65
CA ILE A 146 -20.00 -19.66 16.71
C ILE A 146 -19.59 -20.19 15.35
N CYS A 147 -18.45 -20.89 15.29
CA CYS A 147 -18.00 -21.57 14.08
C CYS A 147 -19.08 -22.57 13.63
N LYS A 148 -19.34 -22.66 12.32
CA LYS A 148 -20.28 -23.62 11.69
C LYS A 148 -19.61 -24.51 10.64
N GLY A 149 -18.28 -24.68 10.75
CA GLY A 149 -17.49 -25.54 9.88
C GLY A 149 -17.77 -27.03 10.09
N THR A 150 -17.03 -27.89 9.40
CA THR A 150 -17.20 -29.35 9.48
C THR A 150 -16.13 -29.96 10.37
N LEU A 151 -16.53 -30.78 11.35
CA LEU A 151 -15.60 -31.47 12.24
C LEU A 151 -14.89 -32.62 11.49
N PRO A 152 -13.56 -32.75 11.63
CA PRO A 152 -12.78 -33.75 10.91
C PRO A 152 -13.11 -35.20 11.34
N ASN A 153 -13.59 -35.40 12.56
CA ASN A 153 -13.74 -36.74 13.14
C ASN A 153 -15.11 -37.40 12.86
N ASN A 154 -16.14 -36.64 12.52
CA ASN A 154 -17.51 -37.16 12.37
C ASN A 154 -18.36 -36.47 11.29
N GLY A 155 -17.83 -35.49 10.55
CA GLY A 155 -18.58 -34.73 9.55
C GLY A 155 -19.70 -33.85 10.15
N GLY A 156 -19.78 -33.74 11.48
CA GLY A 156 -20.76 -32.92 12.17
C GLY A 156 -20.46 -31.43 12.08
N VAL A 157 -21.46 -30.59 12.38
CA VAL A 157 -21.28 -29.13 12.40
C VAL A 157 -20.52 -28.73 13.66
N CYS A 158 -19.42 -28.00 13.48
CA CYS A 158 -18.66 -27.38 14.55
C CYS A 158 -19.56 -26.37 15.29
N ASN A 159 -19.33 -26.18 16.60
CA ASN A 159 -19.98 -25.14 17.40
C ASN A 159 -18.98 -24.45 18.33
N HIS A 160 -17.71 -24.41 17.92
CA HIS A 160 -16.66 -23.79 18.72
C HIS A 160 -16.83 -22.26 18.76
N GLU A 161 -16.67 -21.67 19.95
CA GLU A 161 -16.84 -20.24 20.17
C GLU A 161 -15.55 -19.48 19.86
N LEU A 162 -15.56 -18.68 18.80
CA LEU A 162 -14.46 -17.80 18.41
C LEU A 162 -14.72 -16.39 18.98
N LYS A 163 -13.71 -15.78 19.61
CA LYS A 163 -13.81 -14.39 20.06
C LYS A 163 -13.74 -13.45 18.85
N THR A 164 -14.50 -12.34 18.88
CA THR A 164 -14.67 -11.40 17.73
C THR A 164 -14.12 -10.00 18.01
N LEU A 165 -13.45 -9.81 19.14
CA LEU A 165 -12.91 -8.53 19.55
C LEU A 165 -11.44 -8.72 19.96
N THR A 166 -10.57 -7.92 19.35
CA THR A 166 -9.14 -7.84 19.62
C THR A 166 -8.85 -7.63 21.11
N TYR A 167 -9.64 -6.80 21.80
CA TYR A 167 -9.51 -6.53 23.24
C TYR A 167 -9.65 -7.78 24.12
N PHE A 168 -10.44 -8.78 23.71
CA PHE A 168 -10.62 -10.02 24.48
C PHE A 168 -9.59 -11.11 24.13
N GLY A 169 -8.55 -10.77 23.36
CA GLY A 169 -7.41 -11.63 23.05
C GLY A 169 -7.64 -12.56 21.86
N GLU A 170 -8.48 -12.18 20.90
CA GLU A 170 -8.65 -12.89 19.63
C GLU A 170 -7.30 -13.19 18.96
N ASP A 171 -6.43 -12.19 18.87
CA ASP A 171 -5.09 -12.30 18.28
C ASP A 171 -4.09 -13.15 19.05
N LYS A 172 -4.35 -13.46 20.32
CA LYS A 172 -3.47 -14.29 21.17
C LYS A 172 -3.92 -15.73 21.24
N LEU A 173 -5.20 -16.00 21.00
CA LEU A 173 -5.83 -17.29 21.29
C LEU A 173 -6.17 -18.09 20.04
N LEU A 174 -6.15 -17.45 18.86
CA LEU A 174 -6.44 -18.09 17.58
C LEU A 174 -5.21 -18.05 16.68
N SER A 175 -4.96 -19.15 15.98
CA SER A 175 -3.93 -19.19 14.93
C SER A 175 -4.36 -18.36 13.73
N LYS A 176 -3.39 -17.66 13.15
CA LYS A 176 -3.57 -16.71 12.06
C LYS A 176 -2.78 -17.14 10.85
N ILE A 177 -3.36 -16.98 9.67
CA ILE A 177 -2.66 -17.15 8.40
C ILE A 177 -2.84 -15.92 7.53
N CYS A 178 -1.87 -15.70 6.65
CA CYS A 178 -1.97 -14.71 5.61
C CYS A 178 -3.04 -15.11 4.57
N PRO A 179 -4.01 -14.25 4.21
CA PRO A 179 -4.98 -14.51 3.15
C PRO A 179 -4.33 -14.71 1.77
N GLU A 180 -3.20 -14.06 1.51
CA GLU A 180 -2.43 -14.12 0.25
C GLU A 180 -1.57 -15.40 0.19
N CYS A 181 -0.54 -15.50 1.04
CA CYS A 181 0.45 -16.59 0.95
C CYS A 181 0.13 -17.81 1.84
N LYS A 182 -0.95 -17.78 2.64
CA LYS A 182 -1.39 -18.86 3.55
C LYS A 182 -0.38 -19.31 4.61
N ARG A 183 0.76 -18.63 4.75
CA ARG A 183 1.74 -18.88 5.82
C ARG A 183 1.22 -18.39 7.18
N PRO A 184 1.60 -19.07 8.28
CA PRO A 184 1.22 -18.66 9.63
C PRO A 184 1.80 -17.28 9.97
N ILE A 185 1.03 -16.50 10.72
CA ILE A 185 1.45 -15.19 11.23
C ILE A 185 1.60 -15.32 12.75
N GLU A 186 2.83 -15.17 13.22
CA GLU A 186 3.19 -15.13 14.64
C GLU A 186 3.27 -13.67 15.11
N GLY A 187 2.67 -13.35 16.25
CA GLY A 187 2.64 -11.99 16.82
C GLY A 187 1.28 -11.29 16.79
N ILE A 188 1.17 -10.17 17.49
CA ILE A 188 -0.06 -9.36 17.62
C ILE A 188 0.03 -8.18 16.65
N GLY A 189 -1.03 -7.90 15.88
CA GLY A 189 -1.07 -6.69 15.06
C GLY A 189 -0.84 -5.43 15.90
N GLY A 190 0.06 -4.55 15.46
CA GLY A 190 0.53 -3.41 16.24
C GLY A 190 0.91 -2.21 15.38
N ILE A 191 1.54 -1.22 16.01
CA ILE A 191 2.15 -0.09 15.29
C ILE A 191 3.42 -0.60 14.63
N ASN A 192 3.44 -0.70 13.30
CA ASN A 192 4.59 -1.23 12.57
C ASN A 192 5.51 -0.10 12.09
N ALA A 193 6.83 -0.28 12.24
CA ALA A 193 7.81 0.45 11.44
C ALA A 193 8.79 -0.47 10.73
N HIS A 194 9.02 -0.17 9.46
CA HIS A 194 9.98 -0.85 8.58
C HIS A 194 11.20 0.03 8.39
N ILE A 195 12.36 -0.46 8.87
CA ILE A 195 13.59 0.31 8.93
C ILE A 195 14.74 -0.48 8.28
N PRO A 196 15.15 -0.14 7.04
CA PRO A 196 16.35 -0.69 6.44
C PRO A 196 17.62 -0.11 7.07
N ILE A 197 18.62 -0.99 7.21
CA ILE A 197 20.00 -0.68 7.56
C ILE A 197 20.80 -0.78 6.27
N VAL A 198 21.32 0.37 5.81
CA VAL A 198 22.04 0.51 4.54
C VAL A 198 23.47 0.95 4.82
N GLY A 199 24.43 0.46 4.03
CA GLY A 199 25.84 0.78 4.20
C GLY A 199 26.74 -0.16 3.41
N LEU A 200 28.02 0.20 3.30
CA LEU A 200 29.01 -0.61 2.59
C LEU A 200 29.22 -2.00 3.21
N PRO A 201 29.73 -2.98 2.44
CA PRO A 201 30.25 -4.22 3.02
C PRO A 201 31.28 -3.89 4.12
N ASN A 202 31.24 -4.62 5.24
CA ASN A 202 32.15 -4.43 6.38
C ASN A 202 32.04 -3.08 7.12
N SER A 203 31.00 -2.27 6.85
CA SER A 203 30.75 -1.02 7.60
C SER A 203 30.25 -1.24 9.04
N GLY A 204 29.98 -2.50 9.41
CA GLY A 204 29.54 -2.88 10.75
C GLY A 204 28.02 -2.96 10.93
N LYS A 205 27.22 -3.05 9.85
CA LYS A 205 25.75 -3.13 9.91
C LYS A 205 25.21 -4.19 10.86
N THR A 206 25.64 -5.44 10.67
CA THR A 206 25.20 -6.58 11.48
C THR A 206 25.62 -6.41 12.95
N HIS A 207 26.83 -5.91 13.20
CA HIS A 207 27.31 -5.61 14.56
C HIS A 207 26.48 -4.50 15.22
N TYR A 208 26.19 -3.41 14.51
CA TYR A 208 25.33 -2.32 14.98
C TYR A 208 23.93 -2.84 15.36
N MET A 209 23.30 -3.64 14.49
CA MET A 209 21.96 -4.17 14.71
C MET A 209 21.88 -5.02 15.99
N TYR A 210 22.77 -6.00 16.16
CA TYR A 210 22.73 -6.90 17.32
C TYR A 210 23.19 -6.22 18.62
N MET A 211 24.20 -5.35 18.56
CA MET A 211 24.66 -4.61 19.74
C MET A 211 23.63 -3.59 20.20
N GLY A 212 22.99 -2.86 19.28
CA GLY A 212 21.89 -1.96 19.59
C GLY A 212 20.69 -2.70 20.20
N LEU A 213 20.36 -3.88 19.67
CA LEU A 213 19.31 -4.72 20.23
C LEU A 213 19.66 -5.27 21.63
N LYS A 214 20.92 -5.67 21.86
CA LYS A 214 21.42 -6.06 23.19
C LYS A 214 21.18 -4.94 24.20
N GLN A 215 21.64 -3.72 23.90
CA GLN A 215 21.47 -2.56 24.78
C GLN A 215 19.99 -2.20 24.97
N LEU A 216 19.19 -2.28 23.91
CA LEU A 216 17.74 -2.04 24.01
C LEU A 216 17.07 -3.04 24.96
N LYS A 217 17.39 -4.32 24.84
CA LYS A 217 16.75 -5.43 25.59
C LYS A 217 17.28 -5.57 27.01
N GLU A 218 18.60 -5.48 27.21
CA GLU A 218 19.27 -5.77 28.48
C GLU A 218 19.42 -4.52 29.37
N GLU A 219 19.50 -3.31 28.81
CA GLU A 219 19.76 -2.08 29.59
C GLU A 219 18.55 -1.12 29.58
N TYR A 220 18.10 -0.71 28.40
CA TYR A 220 17.08 0.33 28.27
C TYR A 220 15.69 -0.16 28.65
N ALA A 221 15.29 -1.35 28.19
CA ALA A 221 13.95 -1.87 28.43
C ALA A 221 13.65 -2.10 29.92
N PRO A 222 14.53 -2.74 30.72
CA PRO A 222 14.34 -2.86 32.16
C PRO A 222 14.25 -1.50 32.87
N ALA A 223 15.11 -0.54 32.51
CA ALA A 223 15.13 0.79 33.10
C ALA A 223 13.84 1.59 32.83
N HIS A 224 13.16 1.34 31.70
CA HIS A 224 11.98 2.09 31.26
C HIS A 224 10.66 1.31 31.40
N SER A 225 10.67 0.16 32.09
CA SER A 225 9.50 -0.73 32.23
C SER A 225 8.90 -1.16 30.88
N LEU A 226 9.80 -1.44 29.92
CA LEU A 226 9.47 -1.97 28.60
C LEU A 226 9.80 -3.47 28.56
N GLU A 227 9.06 -4.20 27.75
CA GLU A 227 9.27 -5.60 27.43
C GLU A 227 9.57 -5.71 25.94
N VAL A 228 10.73 -6.26 25.59
CA VAL A 228 11.17 -6.47 24.20
C VAL A 228 11.21 -7.97 23.91
N LYS A 229 10.47 -8.40 22.88
CA LYS A 229 10.37 -9.81 22.47
C LYS A 229 10.74 -9.99 21.01
N LEU A 230 11.40 -11.10 20.70
CA LEU A 230 11.57 -11.59 19.33
C LEU A 230 10.50 -12.67 19.12
N PRO A 231 9.45 -12.42 18.31
CA PRO A 231 8.34 -13.35 18.16
C PRO A 231 8.75 -14.61 17.39
N ASN A 232 9.66 -14.49 16.44
CA ASN A 232 10.17 -15.61 15.64
C ASN A 232 11.27 -16.36 16.40
N GLN A 233 11.09 -17.67 16.60
CA GLN A 233 12.06 -18.53 17.28
C GLN A 233 13.43 -18.60 16.58
N THR A 234 13.46 -18.60 15.25
CA THR A 234 14.72 -18.61 14.48
C THR A 234 15.51 -17.32 14.72
N HIS A 235 14.82 -16.17 14.73
CA HIS A 235 15.44 -14.89 15.02
C HIS A 235 15.95 -14.80 16.46
N LEU A 236 15.22 -15.41 17.40
CA LEU A 236 15.64 -15.48 18.80
C LEU A 236 16.93 -16.31 18.95
N GLN A 237 17.02 -17.46 18.28
CA GLN A 237 18.23 -18.29 18.29
C GLN A 237 19.42 -17.55 17.66
N GLN A 238 19.23 -16.95 16.48
CA GLN A 238 20.27 -16.14 15.82
C GLN A 238 20.76 -14.98 16.69
N TYR A 239 19.84 -14.32 17.40
CA TYR A 239 20.17 -13.29 18.39
C TYR A 239 21.02 -13.88 19.52
N GLU A 240 20.57 -14.97 20.16
CA GLU A 240 21.27 -15.58 21.28
C GLU A 240 22.69 -16.05 20.89
N ASP A 241 22.83 -16.68 19.73
CA ASP A 241 24.13 -17.11 19.18
C ASP A 241 25.05 -15.91 18.93
N SER A 242 24.52 -14.85 18.30
CA SER A 242 25.28 -13.62 18.01
C SER A 242 25.75 -12.93 19.30
N ILE A 243 24.89 -12.83 20.31
CA ILE A 243 25.26 -12.24 21.60
C ILE A 243 26.28 -13.11 22.35
N ASN A 244 26.17 -14.43 22.27
CA ASN A 244 27.15 -15.33 22.86
C ASN A 244 28.53 -15.20 22.20
N SER A 245 28.59 -15.06 20.88
CA SER A 245 29.84 -14.74 20.16
C SER A 245 30.44 -13.42 20.63
N LEU A 246 29.64 -12.35 20.73
CA LEU A 246 30.14 -11.05 21.20
C LEU A 246 30.63 -11.08 22.66
N LYS A 247 29.93 -11.82 23.53
CA LYS A 247 30.32 -12.03 24.93
C LYS A 247 31.63 -12.82 25.06
N THR A 248 31.91 -13.72 24.12
CA THR A 248 33.16 -14.50 24.09
C THR A 248 34.30 -13.80 23.33
N GLY A 249 34.14 -12.52 22.97
CA GLY A 249 35.16 -11.76 22.25
C GLY A 249 35.31 -12.18 20.78
N GLN A 250 34.35 -12.92 20.22
CA GLN A 250 34.33 -13.30 18.80
C GLN A 250 33.52 -12.30 17.98
N THR A 251 34.08 -11.86 16.86
CA THR A 251 33.38 -11.00 15.90
C THR A 251 32.32 -11.78 15.14
N LEU A 252 31.20 -11.13 14.79
CA LEU A 252 30.14 -11.76 14.02
C LEU A 252 30.62 -12.08 12.59
N LEU A 253 30.40 -13.32 12.14
CA LEU A 253 30.71 -13.75 10.78
C LEU A 253 29.78 -13.06 9.77
N LYS A 254 30.30 -12.77 8.57
CA LYS A 254 29.50 -12.23 7.48
C LYS A 254 28.46 -13.29 7.07
N ASN A 255 27.17 -12.95 7.17
CA ASN A 255 26.10 -13.82 6.70
C ASN A 255 26.35 -14.20 5.23
N SER A 256 26.61 -15.48 4.98
CA SER A 256 26.75 -16.02 3.62
C SER A 256 25.44 -15.79 2.88
N ALA A 257 25.50 -15.34 1.63
CA ALA A 257 24.33 -15.19 0.74
C ALA A 257 23.53 -16.49 0.50
N ALA A 258 23.92 -17.61 1.12
CA ALA A 258 23.30 -18.93 1.03
C ALA A 258 22.36 -19.26 2.20
N ASP A 259 22.29 -18.45 3.25
CA ASP A 259 21.44 -18.70 4.42
C ASP A 259 20.18 -17.80 4.38
N ASP A 260 19.24 -18.23 3.56
CA ASP A 260 18.05 -17.52 3.06
C ASP A 260 16.92 -17.34 4.10
N SER A 261 17.24 -17.31 5.41
CA SER A 261 16.20 -17.46 6.46
C SER A 261 15.86 -16.19 7.26
N ALA A 262 16.66 -15.12 7.23
CA ALA A 262 16.27 -13.87 7.92
C ALA A 262 16.98 -12.61 7.39
N LYS A 263 16.54 -12.09 6.23
CA LYS A 263 16.92 -10.73 5.77
C LYS A 263 16.35 -9.60 6.66
N ALA A 264 15.47 -9.94 7.62
CA ALA A 264 14.78 -9.00 8.48
C ALA A 264 14.63 -9.53 9.92
N LEU A 265 14.93 -8.69 10.91
CA LEU A 265 14.74 -8.96 12.34
C LEU A 265 13.47 -8.28 12.85
N ASN A 266 12.60 -9.05 13.49
CA ASN A 266 11.29 -8.59 13.98
C ASN A 266 11.32 -8.44 15.50
N LEU A 267 10.87 -7.30 16.01
CA LEU A 267 10.88 -6.96 17.43
C LEU A 267 9.50 -6.49 17.88
N GLU A 268 8.96 -7.07 18.95
CA GLU A 268 7.80 -6.55 19.65
C GLU A 268 8.26 -5.75 20.88
N VAL A 269 7.97 -4.45 20.92
CA VAL A 269 8.28 -3.56 22.04
C VAL A 269 6.99 -3.15 22.72
N LYS A 270 6.85 -3.45 24.01
CA LYS A 270 5.62 -3.20 24.76
C LYS A 270 5.88 -2.56 26.11
N LYS A 271 5.15 -1.51 26.45
CA LYS A 271 5.10 -0.98 27.83
C LYS A 271 4.05 -1.71 28.67
N SER A 272 4.33 -1.90 29.96
CA SER A 272 3.44 -2.62 30.90
C SER A 272 1.97 -2.18 30.87
N ASN A 273 1.72 -0.88 30.71
CA ASN A 273 0.38 -0.28 30.70
C ASN A 273 -0.22 -0.06 29.29
N GLN A 274 0.43 -0.54 28.23
CA GLN A 274 -0.04 -0.39 26.85
C GLN A 274 -0.85 -1.62 26.41
N ALA A 275 -1.95 -1.36 25.70
CA ALA A 275 -2.84 -2.42 25.22
C ALA A 275 -2.23 -3.21 24.04
N VAL A 276 -1.57 -2.50 23.13
CA VAL A 276 -1.04 -3.02 21.86
C VAL A 276 0.48 -2.87 21.83
N PRO A 277 1.25 -3.88 21.39
CA PRO A 277 2.70 -3.74 21.21
C PRO A 277 3.03 -2.88 19.98
N ASN A 278 4.22 -2.32 19.97
CA ASN A 278 4.81 -1.69 18.79
C ASN A 278 5.72 -2.72 18.12
N LEU A 279 5.61 -2.88 16.82
CA LEU A 279 6.36 -3.83 16.02
C LEU A 279 7.42 -3.09 15.21
N LEU A 280 8.68 -3.48 15.38
CA LEU A 280 9.82 -2.90 14.67
C LEU A 280 10.46 -3.98 13.79
N TYR A 281 10.58 -3.68 12.50
CA TYR A 281 11.18 -4.55 11.48
C TYR A 281 12.51 -3.92 11.03
N LEU A 282 13.63 -4.55 11.35
CA LEU A 282 14.98 -4.12 10.96
C LEU A 282 15.48 -4.96 9.80
N TYR A 283 15.81 -4.35 8.67
CA TYR A 283 16.28 -5.06 7.47
C TYR A 283 17.78 -4.88 7.29
N ASP A 284 18.54 -5.97 7.16
CA ASP A 284 19.96 -5.88 6.77
C ASP A 284 20.03 -5.87 5.24
N VAL A 285 20.12 -4.66 4.65
CA VAL A 285 20.25 -4.53 3.20
C VAL A 285 21.71 -4.77 2.85
N ALA A 286 21.99 -5.94 2.27
CA ALA A 286 23.33 -6.30 1.82
C ALA A 286 23.89 -5.21 0.89
N GLY A 287 25.12 -4.76 1.16
CA GLY A 287 25.77 -3.65 0.45
C GLY A 287 26.28 -4.00 -0.95
N GLU A 288 25.82 -5.10 -1.53
CA GLU A 288 26.32 -5.67 -2.79
C GLU A 288 25.29 -5.48 -3.93
N TYR A 289 25.72 -5.76 -5.17
CA TYR A 289 24.90 -5.66 -6.37
C TYR A 289 23.59 -6.42 -6.18
N ILE A 290 22.50 -5.67 -6.09
CA ILE A 290 21.16 -6.23 -6.02
C ILE A 290 20.90 -6.92 -7.36
N ASN A 291 20.77 -8.25 -7.34
CA ASN A 291 20.30 -8.98 -8.52
C ASN A 291 18.87 -8.51 -8.86
N ALA A 292 18.45 -8.52 -10.13
CA ALA A 292 17.12 -8.06 -10.52
C ALA A 292 15.98 -8.76 -9.73
N ASP A 293 16.18 -10.03 -9.35
CA ASP A 293 15.26 -10.81 -8.52
C ASP A 293 15.25 -10.33 -7.05
N GLU A 294 16.41 -9.99 -6.49
CA GLU A 294 16.49 -9.36 -5.17
C GLU A 294 15.90 -7.95 -5.18
N LEU A 295 16.02 -7.20 -6.28
CA LEU A 295 15.42 -5.87 -6.40
C LEU A 295 13.88 -5.95 -6.39
N ALA A 296 13.32 -7.00 -7.00
CA ALA A 296 11.89 -7.29 -6.99
C ALA A 296 11.40 -7.79 -5.62
N GLU A 297 12.22 -8.54 -4.88
CA GLU A 297 11.93 -8.87 -3.47
C GLU A 297 12.04 -7.63 -2.57
N LEU A 298 13.12 -6.85 -2.68
CA LEU A 298 13.37 -5.57 -2.02
C LEU A 298 12.23 -4.57 -2.28
N GLN A 299 11.70 -4.49 -3.50
CA GLN A 299 10.52 -3.67 -3.79
C GLN A 299 9.28 -4.05 -2.97
N LYS A 300 9.07 -5.34 -2.65
CA LYS A 300 7.95 -5.79 -1.79
C LYS A 300 8.19 -5.48 -0.31
N TYR A 301 9.44 -5.50 0.14
CA TYR A 301 9.80 -5.14 1.52
C TYR A 301 9.68 -3.62 1.79
N PHE A 302 9.80 -2.79 0.75
CA PHE A 302 10.04 -1.35 0.89
C PHE A 302 8.94 -0.42 0.38
N GLU A 303 7.77 -0.96 -0.01
CA GLU A 303 6.57 -0.12 -0.25
C GLU A 303 6.19 0.70 1.02
N TYR A 304 6.71 0.31 2.20
CA TYR A 304 6.33 0.84 3.51
C TYR A 304 7.49 1.35 4.39
N VAL A 305 8.61 1.83 3.82
CA VAL A 305 9.72 2.37 4.64
C VAL A 305 9.26 3.59 5.48
N ASN A 306 9.49 3.49 6.80
CA ASN A 306 9.12 4.52 7.77
C ASN A 306 10.29 5.44 8.15
N GLY A 307 11.52 4.96 8.03
CA GLY A 307 12.78 5.67 8.27
C GLY A 307 13.96 4.75 7.92
N ALA A 308 15.20 5.22 7.94
CA ALA A 308 16.37 4.38 7.59
C ALA A 308 17.60 4.69 8.43
N PHE A 309 18.48 3.69 8.56
CA PHE A 309 19.84 3.83 9.06
C PHE A 309 20.83 3.81 7.89
N LEU A 310 21.67 4.84 7.76
CA LEU A 310 22.84 4.81 6.87
C LEU A 310 24.10 4.66 7.71
N ILE A 311 24.76 3.51 7.60
CA ILE A 311 25.98 3.18 8.32
C ILE A 311 27.19 3.46 7.45
N ILE A 312 28.01 4.41 7.91
CA ILE A 312 29.22 4.87 7.26
C ILE A 312 30.43 4.32 8.02
N ASP A 313 31.28 3.60 7.30
CA ASP A 313 32.62 3.28 7.78
C ASP A 313 33.52 4.50 7.56
N PRO A 314 34.07 5.13 8.61
CA PRO A 314 34.94 6.30 8.42
C PRO A 314 36.13 5.98 7.50
N PHE A 315 36.66 4.75 7.53
CA PHE A 315 37.81 4.34 6.71
C PHE A 315 37.45 4.04 5.24
N SER A 316 36.16 4.09 4.89
CA SER A 316 35.73 4.08 3.48
C SER A 316 35.85 5.44 2.79
N ILE A 317 36.10 6.50 3.56
CA ILE A 317 36.36 7.85 3.03
C ILE A 317 37.84 7.94 2.67
N PRO A 318 38.19 8.24 1.40
CA PRO A 318 39.59 8.19 0.94
C PRO A 318 40.56 9.04 1.77
N GLN A 319 40.14 10.24 2.20
CA GLN A 319 41.00 11.13 3.01
C GLN A 319 41.21 10.63 4.44
N VAL A 320 40.20 10.02 5.04
CA VAL A 320 40.31 9.39 6.36
C VAL A 320 41.23 8.17 6.28
N HIS A 321 41.03 7.32 5.27
CA HIS A 321 41.90 6.16 5.06
C HIS A 321 43.35 6.56 4.86
N GLN A 322 43.61 7.56 4.02
CA GLN A 322 44.96 8.09 3.81
C GLN A 322 45.60 8.62 5.10
N LYS A 323 44.82 9.25 5.99
CA LYS A 323 45.31 9.75 7.28
C LYS A 323 45.77 8.62 8.22
N TYR A 324 45.08 7.48 8.21
CA TYR A 324 45.31 6.36 9.14
C TYR A 324 45.89 5.10 8.48
N GLU A 325 46.44 5.23 7.26
CA GLU A 325 46.98 4.12 6.47
C GLU A 325 48.14 3.41 7.21
N GLU A 326 48.95 4.17 7.97
CA GLU A 326 50.05 3.61 8.76
C GLU A 326 49.57 2.83 10.01
N GLU A 327 48.42 3.23 10.59
CA GLU A 327 47.86 2.62 11.79
C GLU A 327 46.97 1.41 11.49
N ARG A 328 46.33 1.37 10.31
CA ARG A 328 45.50 0.26 9.83
C ARG A 328 46.16 -0.37 8.61
N GLN A 329 46.82 -1.52 8.79
CA GLN A 329 47.34 -2.36 7.70
C GLN A 329 46.21 -3.01 6.87
N ASP A 330 45.27 -2.21 6.35
CA ASP A 330 44.11 -2.65 5.57
C ASP A 330 44.47 -2.67 4.07
N ASN A 331 44.38 -3.84 3.43
CA ASN A 331 44.70 -4.03 2.00
C ASN A 331 43.61 -3.52 1.02
N ALA A 332 42.53 -2.92 1.52
CA ALA A 332 41.37 -2.54 0.71
C ALA A 332 41.43 -1.05 0.32
N SER A 333 41.41 -0.76 -0.99
CA SER A 333 41.35 0.62 -1.49
C SER A 333 39.93 1.19 -1.33
N PRO A 334 39.74 2.25 -0.52
CA PRO A 334 38.44 2.89 -0.36
C PRO A 334 38.05 3.72 -1.59
N SER A 335 36.75 3.85 -1.84
CA SER A 335 36.21 4.71 -2.89
C SER A 335 34.99 5.47 -2.40
N LEU A 336 35.00 6.79 -2.58
CA LEU A 336 33.83 7.64 -2.29
C LEU A 336 32.63 7.28 -3.18
N GLN A 337 32.88 6.76 -4.38
CA GLN A 337 31.83 6.32 -5.31
C GLN A 337 31.03 5.15 -4.73
N ASP A 338 31.67 4.29 -3.92
CA ASP A 338 30.95 3.19 -3.27
C ASP A 338 30.02 3.72 -2.18
N LEU A 339 30.47 4.73 -1.41
CA LEU A 339 29.66 5.37 -0.38
C LEU A 339 28.46 6.10 -0.99
N GLU A 340 28.68 6.86 -2.07
CA GLU A 340 27.61 7.50 -2.85
C GLU A 340 26.65 6.47 -3.43
N ALA A 341 27.14 5.36 -3.98
CA ALA A 341 26.30 4.27 -4.46
C ALA A 341 25.45 3.64 -3.34
N SER A 342 25.98 3.53 -2.12
CA SER A 342 25.21 3.08 -0.95
C SER A 342 24.11 4.07 -0.58
N TYR A 343 24.37 5.37 -0.67
CA TYR A 343 23.37 6.42 -0.46
C TYR A 343 22.28 6.41 -1.55
N GLU A 344 22.65 6.30 -2.82
CA GLU A 344 21.69 6.23 -3.94
C GLU A 344 20.78 5.00 -3.82
N ARG A 345 21.31 3.86 -3.34
CA ARG A 345 20.48 2.68 -3.04
C ARG A 345 19.45 2.98 -1.95
N MET A 346 19.85 3.66 -0.88
CA MET A 346 18.93 4.10 0.17
C MET A 346 17.87 5.05 -0.41
N LEU A 347 18.29 6.03 -1.22
CA LEU A 347 17.39 7.01 -1.85
C LEU A 347 16.33 6.33 -2.72
N TYR A 348 16.73 5.34 -3.51
CA TYR A 348 15.83 4.50 -4.30
C TYR A 348 14.75 3.81 -3.44
N LEU A 349 15.04 3.46 -2.19
CA LEU A 349 14.04 2.87 -1.27
C LEU A 349 12.91 3.85 -0.93
N PHE A 350 13.18 5.16 -0.97
CA PHE A 350 12.20 6.20 -0.64
C PHE A 350 11.44 6.72 -1.86
N GLU A 351 12.07 6.74 -3.04
CA GLU A 351 11.48 7.23 -4.29
C GLU A 351 10.25 6.41 -4.74
N THR A 352 10.12 5.16 -4.33
CA THR A 352 8.96 4.30 -4.60
C THR A 352 7.65 4.86 -4.04
N LYS A 353 7.70 5.67 -2.97
CA LYS A 353 6.54 6.15 -2.22
C LYS A 353 5.97 7.49 -2.71
N THR A 354 6.81 8.37 -3.26
CA THR A 354 6.44 9.78 -3.49
C THR A 354 6.29 10.12 -4.97
N LYS A 355 5.06 10.34 -5.41
CA LYS A 355 4.72 10.83 -6.77
C LYS A 355 5.12 12.28 -7.05
N LYS A 356 5.77 12.99 -6.11
CA LYS A 356 6.13 14.41 -6.21
C LYS A 356 7.64 14.59 -6.19
N LYS A 357 8.22 14.89 -7.36
CA LYS A 357 9.67 15.12 -7.59
C LYS A 357 10.26 16.39 -6.96
N ARG A 358 9.54 17.14 -6.11
CA ARG A 358 9.96 18.48 -5.64
C ARG A 358 9.97 18.68 -4.13
N ASP A 359 9.41 17.78 -3.34
CA ASP A 359 9.35 17.92 -1.88
C ASP A 359 10.38 17.00 -1.21
N LYS A 360 10.97 17.43 -0.09
CA LYS A 360 11.84 16.57 0.73
C LYS A 360 11.05 15.39 1.29
N PHE A 361 11.70 14.25 1.45
CA PHE A 361 11.12 13.09 2.13
C PHE A 361 10.88 13.41 3.61
N SER A 362 9.66 13.12 4.08
CA SER A 362 9.25 13.36 5.47
C SER A 362 9.73 12.28 6.44
N GLN A 363 10.30 11.19 5.93
CA GLN A 363 10.80 10.09 6.75
C GLN A 363 12.14 10.46 7.41
N PRO A 364 12.31 10.13 8.70
CA PRO A 364 13.54 10.37 9.43
C PRO A 364 14.68 9.44 8.97
N ILE A 365 15.90 9.97 8.91
CA ILE A 365 17.11 9.20 8.61
C ILE A 365 18.19 9.45 9.67
N ALA A 366 18.73 8.35 10.18
CA ALA A 366 19.88 8.35 11.08
C ALA A 366 21.15 7.99 10.30
N ILE A 367 22.11 8.91 10.27
CA ILE A 367 23.43 8.70 9.68
C ILE A 367 24.39 8.34 10.80
N ILE A 368 25.03 7.16 10.73
CA ILE A 368 25.81 6.60 11.83
C ILE A 368 27.23 6.33 11.34
N ILE A 369 28.20 7.03 11.93
CA ILE A 369 29.62 6.70 11.77
C ILE A 369 30.00 5.65 12.80
N THR A 370 30.42 4.46 12.33
CA THR A 370 30.85 3.36 13.20
C THR A 370 32.36 3.40 13.47
N LYS A 371 32.91 2.36 14.11
CA LYS A 371 34.36 2.14 14.32
C LYS A 371 35.08 3.31 14.99
N VAL A 372 34.35 4.10 15.80
CA VAL A 372 34.89 5.26 16.52
C VAL A 372 35.87 4.82 17.63
N ASP A 373 35.89 3.53 17.97
CA ASP A 373 36.91 2.87 18.81
C ASP A 373 38.32 2.84 18.21
N SER A 374 38.46 3.12 16.92
CA SER A 374 39.74 3.07 16.22
C SER A 374 40.41 4.45 16.12
N CYS A 375 41.74 4.48 16.18
CA CYS A 375 42.58 5.68 16.03
C CYS A 375 42.17 6.79 17.04
N ASP A 376 42.16 8.05 16.61
CA ASP A 376 41.77 9.24 17.39
C ASP A 376 40.30 9.67 17.13
N LEU A 377 39.47 8.82 16.54
CA LEU A 377 38.10 9.18 16.14
C LEU A 377 37.22 9.54 17.35
N GLU A 378 37.36 8.87 18.48
CA GLU A 378 36.65 9.22 19.72
C GLU A 378 36.98 10.64 20.21
N GLN A 379 38.22 11.10 19.98
CA GLN A 379 38.66 12.44 20.36
C GLN A 379 38.20 13.52 19.37
N GLN A 380 37.76 13.15 18.16
CA GLN A 380 37.25 14.08 17.15
C GLN A 380 35.72 14.15 17.10
N ILE A 381 35.04 13.00 17.16
CA ILE A 381 33.59 12.88 16.94
C ILE A 381 32.87 12.08 18.04
N GLY A 382 33.55 11.76 19.13
CA GLY A 382 33.00 11.03 20.28
C GLY A 382 32.57 11.94 21.45
N THR A 383 32.37 11.33 22.61
CA THR A 383 31.87 11.99 23.82
C THR A 383 32.86 13.06 24.33
N LEU A 384 34.16 12.76 24.29
CA LEU A 384 35.20 13.71 24.71
C LEU A 384 35.17 15.00 23.87
N ALA A 385 35.07 14.85 22.56
CA ALA A 385 34.99 15.97 21.62
C ALA A 385 33.72 16.80 21.85
N ALA A 386 32.59 16.12 22.06
CA ALA A 386 31.30 16.75 22.32
C ALA A 386 31.31 17.60 23.59
N GLN A 387 31.87 17.07 24.68
CA GLN A 387 32.00 17.81 25.95
C GLN A 387 32.90 19.05 25.80
N GLN A 388 34.02 18.93 25.08
CA GLN A 388 34.89 20.08 24.78
C GLN A 388 34.19 21.12 23.90
N TYR A 389 33.38 20.67 22.94
CA TYR A 389 32.60 21.55 22.07
C TYR A 389 31.53 22.31 22.86
N MET A 390 30.79 21.63 23.74
CA MET A 390 29.79 22.23 24.62
C MET A 390 30.41 23.23 25.61
N ALA A 391 31.60 22.91 26.16
CA ALA A 391 32.31 23.83 27.03
C ALA A 391 32.73 25.14 26.33
N LYS A 392 32.95 25.09 25.01
CA LYS A 392 33.29 26.26 24.18
C LYS A 392 32.05 26.98 23.62
N ASN A 393 30.93 26.30 23.46
CA ASN A 393 29.70 26.81 22.84
C ASN A 393 28.51 26.64 23.77
N SER A 394 28.13 27.72 24.47
CA SER A 394 27.00 27.72 25.42
C SER A 394 25.62 27.47 24.80
N ASP A 395 25.52 27.53 23.46
CA ASP A 395 24.26 27.38 22.74
C ASP A 395 23.84 25.91 22.59
N VAL A 396 24.75 24.96 22.84
CA VAL A 396 24.52 23.51 22.71
C VAL A 396 24.58 22.86 24.09
N ASN A 397 23.43 22.45 24.60
CA ASN A 397 23.28 21.92 25.96
C ASN A 397 23.19 20.39 26.04
N ASN A 398 23.13 19.70 24.90
CA ASN A 398 23.01 18.25 24.82
C ASN A 398 24.22 17.66 24.08
N GLU A 399 24.83 16.61 24.66
CA GLU A 399 25.95 15.88 24.07
C GLU A 399 25.61 15.38 22.66
N GLN A 400 24.39 14.87 22.47
CA GLN A 400 23.94 14.33 21.19
C GLN A 400 23.79 15.39 20.11
N ASP A 401 23.48 16.63 20.48
CA ASP A 401 23.42 17.75 19.53
C ASP A 401 24.83 18.20 19.14
N ALA A 402 25.77 18.17 20.09
CA ALA A 402 27.18 18.44 19.82
C ALA A 402 27.80 17.37 18.91
N ILE A 403 27.57 16.07 19.17
CA ILE A 403 28.03 14.98 18.30
C ILE A 403 27.45 15.14 16.88
N ASN A 404 26.16 15.45 16.75
CA ASN A 404 25.54 15.68 15.44
C ASN A 404 26.25 16.79 14.64
N ILE A 405 26.68 17.87 15.30
CA ILE A 405 27.45 18.95 14.65
C ILE A 405 28.87 18.49 14.28
N LEU A 406 29.57 17.86 15.22
CA LEU A 406 30.95 17.40 15.03
C LEU A 406 31.06 16.36 13.93
N VAL A 407 30.11 15.43 13.84
CA VAL A 407 30.06 14.42 12.78
C VAL A 407 29.84 15.06 11.40
N LYS A 408 28.97 16.07 11.30
CA LYS A 408 28.80 16.81 10.02
C LYS A 408 30.09 17.51 9.60
N GLN A 409 30.72 18.22 10.54
CA GLN A 409 31.99 18.90 10.30
C GLN A 409 33.07 17.92 9.88
N PHE A 410 33.18 16.77 10.57
CA PHE A 410 34.10 15.70 10.19
C PHE A 410 33.86 15.21 8.76
N LEU A 411 32.61 14.92 8.37
CA LEU A 411 32.31 14.48 7.01
C LEU A 411 32.63 15.57 5.96
N ASP A 412 32.36 16.85 6.25
CA ASP A 412 32.74 17.97 5.39
C ASP A 412 34.27 18.08 5.24
N ASP A 413 35.00 18.04 6.36
CA ASP A 413 36.45 18.22 6.44
C ASP A 413 37.23 17.12 5.70
N TYR A 414 36.75 15.87 5.75
CA TYR A 414 37.38 14.73 5.08
C TYR A 414 36.82 14.44 3.67
N GLY A 415 36.14 15.41 3.05
CA GLY A 415 35.78 15.35 1.62
C GLY A 415 34.45 14.66 1.30
N ALA A 416 33.65 14.28 2.30
CA ALA A 416 32.30 13.74 2.15
C ALA A 416 31.20 14.81 2.27
N GLY A 417 31.53 16.10 2.20
CA GLY A 417 30.56 17.19 2.37
C GLY A 417 29.43 17.25 1.33
N ASN A 418 29.68 16.80 0.10
CA ASN A 418 28.62 16.68 -0.92
C ASN A 418 27.54 15.68 -0.49
N LEU A 419 27.94 14.57 0.13
CA LEU A 419 27.01 13.57 0.65
C LEU A 419 26.11 14.16 1.73
N VAL A 420 26.69 14.93 2.68
CA VAL A 420 25.94 15.62 3.74
C VAL A 420 24.88 16.56 3.15
N ARG A 421 25.28 17.41 2.19
CA ARG A 421 24.36 18.34 1.51
C ARG A 421 23.26 17.62 0.74
N ASN A 422 23.57 16.51 0.07
CA ASN A 422 22.57 15.72 -0.66
C ASN A 422 21.56 15.07 0.31
N ILE A 423 22.03 14.50 1.42
CA ILE A 423 21.17 13.93 2.47
C ILE A 423 20.23 15.01 3.02
N GLU A 424 20.76 16.14 3.48
CA GLU A 424 19.95 17.24 4.03
C GLU A 424 19.06 17.91 2.96
N GLY A 425 19.46 17.86 1.69
CA GLY A 425 18.69 18.32 0.56
C GLY A 425 17.45 17.46 0.28
N ASN A 426 17.60 16.14 0.42
CA ASN A 426 16.55 15.17 0.08
C ASN A 426 15.62 14.85 1.26
N PHE A 427 16.07 14.93 2.51
CA PHE A 427 15.29 14.53 3.69
C PHE A 427 15.01 15.72 4.62
N SER A 428 13.80 15.78 5.19
CA SER A 428 13.42 16.86 6.11
C SER A 428 13.93 16.65 7.54
N ASP A 429 14.13 15.39 7.94
CA ASP A 429 14.54 15.02 9.29
C ASP A 429 15.75 14.08 9.25
N VAL A 430 16.92 14.62 9.57
CA VAL A 430 18.21 13.93 9.47
C VAL A 430 19.01 14.22 10.72
N ARG A 431 19.57 13.17 11.32
CA ARG A 431 20.47 13.30 12.47
C ARG A 431 21.70 12.42 12.31
N PHE A 432 22.85 12.97 12.69
CA PHE A 432 24.14 12.32 12.59
C PHE A 432 24.60 11.84 13.96
N PHE A 433 25.17 10.64 14.00
CA PHE A 433 25.59 9.94 15.19
C PHE A 433 26.96 9.29 15.00
N SER A 434 27.63 9.02 16.11
CA SER A 434 28.90 8.30 16.14
C SER A 434 28.81 7.17 17.17
N CYS A 435 29.21 5.96 16.79
CA CYS A 435 29.18 4.81 17.70
C CYS A 435 30.38 3.87 17.52
N SER A 436 30.69 3.13 18.57
CA SER A 436 31.57 1.98 18.50
C SER A 436 30.74 0.71 18.72
N ASN A 437 30.72 -0.18 17.73
CA ASN A 437 29.94 -1.42 17.82
C ASN A 437 30.61 -2.48 18.71
N LEU A 438 31.94 -2.44 18.83
CA LEU A 438 32.72 -3.40 19.60
C LEU A 438 33.11 -2.85 20.98
N GLY A 439 33.02 -1.52 21.17
CA GLY A 439 33.53 -0.84 22.34
C GLY A 439 35.01 -0.51 22.23
N PHE A 440 35.51 0.17 23.25
CA PHE A 440 36.94 0.42 23.41
C PHE A 440 37.54 -0.79 24.11
N SER A 441 38.56 -1.42 23.50
CA SER A 441 39.33 -2.43 24.21
C SER A 441 39.90 -1.81 25.47
N ASP A 442 39.56 -2.34 26.64
CA ASP A 442 40.10 -1.87 27.91
C ASP A 442 41.59 -2.18 27.95
N GLN A 443 42.43 -1.25 27.48
CA GLN A 443 43.88 -1.31 27.59
C GLN A 443 44.35 -0.89 28.98
N THR A 444 43.60 -1.19 30.04
CA THR A 444 44.17 -1.14 31.39
C THR A 444 45.27 -2.19 31.46
N ILE A 445 46.52 -1.72 31.42
CA ILE A 445 47.72 -2.51 31.64
C ILE A 445 47.53 -3.30 32.95
N GLY A 446 47.17 -4.59 32.86
CA GLY A 446 46.98 -5.47 34.01
C GLY A 446 45.71 -6.33 34.04
N SER A 447 44.71 -6.12 33.18
CA SER A 447 43.56 -7.04 33.07
C SER A 447 43.93 -8.28 32.26
N GLN A 448 44.10 -9.41 32.94
CA GLN A 448 44.34 -10.74 32.34
C GLN A 448 43.04 -11.39 31.84
N ASP A 449 42.19 -10.67 31.10
CA ASP A 449 41.08 -11.32 30.39
C ASP A 449 41.48 -11.55 28.93
N PRO A 450 41.74 -12.80 28.50
CA PRO A 450 42.19 -13.11 27.15
C PRO A 450 41.12 -12.87 26.07
N HIS A 451 39.87 -12.60 26.48
CA HIS A 451 38.74 -12.29 25.61
C HIS A 451 37.87 -11.19 26.25
N PRO A 452 38.19 -9.90 26.08
CA PRO A 452 37.31 -8.85 26.57
C PRO A 452 35.95 -8.97 25.85
N SER A 453 34.87 -9.04 26.62
CA SER A 453 33.51 -9.04 26.05
C SER A 453 33.31 -7.73 25.28
N PHE A 454 32.80 -7.80 24.05
CA PHE A 454 32.49 -6.59 23.30
C PHE A 454 31.30 -5.87 23.92
N ASP A 455 31.47 -4.58 24.20
CA ASP A 455 30.43 -3.73 24.75
C ASP A 455 30.38 -2.40 24.01
N GLY A 456 29.37 -2.25 23.15
CA GLY A 456 29.28 -1.11 22.26
C GLY A 456 29.10 0.21 23.01
N VAL A 457 29.60 1.30 22.44
CA VAL A 457 29.43 2.64 22.98
C VAL A 457 28.59 3.48 22.03
N ARG A 458 27.53 4.10 22.56
CA ARG A 458 26.55 4.95 21.82
C ARG A 458 25.82 4.25 20.68
N VAL A 459 25.69 2.92 20.73
CA VAL A 459 25.03 2.13 19.68
C VAL A 459 23.51 2.27 19.73
N LEU A 460 22.94 2.38 20.94
CA LEU A 460 21.50 2.44 21.15
C LEU A 460 20.86 3.79 20.76
N GLU A 461 21.60 4.90 20.87
CA GLU A 461 21.04 6.25 20.72
C GLU A 461 20.38 6.51 19.35
N PRO A 462 20.99 6.15 18.21
CA PRO A 462 20.35 6.35 16.91
C PRO A 462 19.07 5.50 16.79
N MET A 463 19.06 4.31 17.41
CA MET A 463 17.90 3.42 17.40
C MET A 463 16.74 4.02 18.17
N LEU A 464 16.98 4.55 19.37
CA LEU A 464 15.95 5.23 20.15
C LEU A 464 15.41 6.47 19.46
N TRP A 465 16.29 7.31 18.89
CA TRP A 465 15.88 8.50 18.17
C TRP A 465 14.96 8.15 17.00
N LEU A 466 15.34 7.16 16.19
CA LEU A 466 14.52 6.75 15.05
C LEU A 466 13.20 6.10 15.50
N MET A 467 13.22 5.30 16.58
CA MET A 467 12.00 4.72 17.16
C MET A 467 11.03 5.80 17.68
N GLU A 468 11.55 6.89 18.23
CA GLU A 468 10.75 8.04 18.65
C GLU A 468 10.12 8.76 17.44
N GLN A 469 10.90 9.06 16.39
CA GLN A 469 10.39 9.74 15.18
C GLN A 469 9.35 8.90 14.42
N THR A 470 9.43 7.57 14.53
CA THR A 470 8.53 6.62 13.85
C THR A 470 7.33 6.18 14.70
N ASP A 471 7.11 6.78 15.88
CA ASP A 471 6.07 6.40 16.85
C ASP A 471 6.16 4.93 17.36
N THR A 472 7.29 4.26 17.16
CA THR A 472 7.49 2.86 17.58
C THR A 472 8.05 2.72 18.99
N LEU A 473 8.55 3.79 19.61
CA LEU A 473 8.85 3.80 21.03
C LEU A 473 7.55 3.97 21.85
N PRO A 474 7.22 3.08 22.80
CA PRO A 474 6.02 3.16 23.62
C PRO A 474 5.90 4.41 24.53
N HIS A 475 5.24 5.47 24.05
CA HIS A 475 4.93 6.66 24.87
C HIS A 475 3.47 6.79 25.31
N LYS A 476 2.53 6.08 24.65
CA LYS A 476 1.09 6.30 24.83
C LYS A 476 0.53 5.46 26.00
N ALA A 477 -0.08 6.10 27.00
CA ALA A 477 -0.93 5.42 27.97
C ALA A 477 -2.16 4.80 27.26
N SER A 478 -2.81 3.81 27.90
CA SER A 478 -4.02 3.15 27.36
C SER A 478 -5.08 4.17 26.90
N PHE A 479 -5.39 4.14 25.59
CA PHE A 479 -6.39 4.98 24.91
C PHE A 479 -7.75 4.92 25.59
N VAL A 480 -8.12 3.74 26.12
CA VAL A 480 -9.40 3.54 26.82
C VAL A 480 -9.50 4.49 28.02
N TRP A 481 -8.41 4.69 28.77
CA TRP A 481 -8.42 5.59 29.93
C TRP A 481 -8.34 7.07 29.53
N GLN A 482 -7.66 7.42 28.44
CA GLN A 482 -7.66 8.80 27.93
C GLN A 482 -9.00 9.19 27.30
N PHE A 483 -9.62 8.29 26.53
CA PHE A 483 -10.93 8.50 25.91
C PHE A 483 -12.04 8.55 26.96
N LEU A 484 -12.08 7.62 27.91
CA LEU A 484 -13.07 7.63 29.01
C LEU A 484 -12.90 8.82 29.95
N ARG A 485 -11.68 9.37 30.11
CA ARG A 485 -11.43 10.61 30.86
C ARG A 485 -11.49 11.87 29.99
N SER A 486 -11.69 11.74 28.68
CA SER A 486 -11.73 12.90 27.80
C SER A 486 -12.94 13.76 28.15
N THR A 487 -12.73 15.06 28.25
CA THR A 487 -13.80 16.02 28.51
C THR A 487 -14.88 15.93 27.44
N THR A 488 -14.53 15.54 26.22
CA THR A 488 -15.44 15.32 25.09
C THR A 488 -16.36 14.11 25.31
N TRP A 489 -15.82 12.96 25.76
CA TRP A 489 -16.64 11.80 26.10
C TRP A 489 -17.55 12.08 27.29
N ILE A 490 -17.04 12.73 28.34
CA ILE A 490 -17.83 13.06 29.53
C ILE A 490 -18.94 14.07 29.22
N LYS A 491 -18.66 15.09 28.38
CA LYS A 491 -19.63 16.17 28.07
C LYS A 491 -20.61 15.83 26.95
N TYR A 492 -20.23 14.98 26.00
CA TYR A 492 -21.06 14.71 24.82
C TYR A 492 -21.36 13.22 24.65
N GLY A 493 -20.36 12.35 24.79
CA GLY A 493 -20.54 10.90 24.60
C GLY A 493 -21.44 10.24 25.66
N LEU A 494 -21.19 10.52 26.94
CA LEU A 494 -21.96 9.98 28.06
C LEU A 494 -23.41 10.51 28.06
N PRO A 495 -23.68 11.82 27.84
CA PRO A 495 -25.05 12.33 27.72
C PRO A 495 -25.79 11.83 26.47
N ILE A 496 -25.13 11.68 25.31
CA ILE A 496 -25.77 11.09 24.13
C ILE A 496 -26.09 9.62 24.39
N PHE A 497 -25.21 8.88 25.04
CA PHE A 497 -25.46 7.49 25.41
C PHE A 497 -26.64 7.36 26.38
N THR A 498 -26.66 8.15 27.47
CA THR A 498 -27.77 8.14 28.42
C THR A 498 -29.06 8.69 27.80
N SER A 499 -28.99 9.72 26.96
CA SER A 499 -30.13 10.31 26.26
C SER A 499 -30.69 9.37 25.19
N THR A 500 -29.88 8.57 24.50
CA THR A 500 -30.36 7.58 23.51
C THR A 500 -31.07 6.42 24.21
N VAL A 501 -30.54 5.96 25.35
CA VAL A 501 -31.20 4.97 26.20
C VAL A 501 -32.52 5.53 26.75
N MET A 502 -32.53 6.79 27.16
CA MET A 502 -33.71 7.47 27.68
C MET A 502 -34.73 7.79 26.57
N ALA A 503 -34.29 8.13 25.36
CA ALA A 503 -35.12 8.36 24.18
C ALA A 503 -35.73 7.04 23.67
N GLY A 504 -35.01 5.92 23.73
CA GLY A 504 -35.57 4.59 23.48
C GLY A 504 -36.70 4.23 24.45
N LEU A 505 -36.62 4.70 25.71
CA LEU A 505 -37.67 4.55 26.73
C LEU A 505 -38.84 5.54 26.54
N LEU A 506 -38.58 6.77 26.08
CA LEU A 506 -39.59 7.83 25.96
C LEU A 506 -40.31 7.85 24.59
N PHE A 507 -39.65 7.55 23.47
CA PHE A 507 -40.27 7.60 22.14
C PHE A 507 -41.31 6.49 21.89
N GLY A 508 -41.35 5.45 22.73
CA GLY A 508 -42.48 4.52 22.80
C GLY A 508 -43.80 5.21 23.18
N SER A 509 -43.75 6.35 23.88
CA SER A 509 -44.93 7.11 24.29
C SER A 509 -45.32 8.23 23.29
N TYR A 510 -44.37 8.78 22.53
CA TYR A 510 -44.60 9.92 21.63
C TYR A 510 -45.34 9.55 20.33
N SER A 511 -45.23 8.30 19.87
CA SER A 511 -45.92 7.81 18.67
C SER A 511 -47.46 7.71 18.85
N LEU A 512 -47.92 7.44 20.08
CA LEU A 512 -49.35 7.37 20.41
C LEU A 512 -50.04 8.75 20.41
N ALA A 513 -49.32 9.80 20.78
CA ALA A 513 -49.86 11.17 20.79
C ALA A 513 -50.09 11.71 19.37
N ARG A 514 -49.24 11.33 18.40
CA ARG A 514 -49.31 11.85 17.02
C ARG A 514 -50.37 11.17 16.15
N PHE A 515 -50.79 9.94 16.50
CA PHE A 515 -51.84 9.24 15.77
C PHE A 515 -53.26 9.76 16.08
N SER A 516 -53.44 10.47 17.19
CA SER A 516 -54.74 11.02 17.60
C SER A 516 -55.07 12.38 16.95
N PHE A 517 -54.10 13.07 16.35
CA PHE A 517 -54.29 14.43 15.82
C PHE A 517 -54.55 14.51 14.31
N ASN A 518 -54.24 13.44 13.56
CA ASN A 518 -54.37 13.43 12.09
C ASN A 518 -55.72 12.90 11.56
N LEU A 519 -56.71 12.69 12.42
CA LEU A 519 -58.06 12.23 12.03
C LEU A 519 -59.06 13.38 11.77
N PHE A 520 -58.62 14.64 11.92
CA PHE A 520 -59.45 15.82 11.63
C PHE A 520 -58.69 16.84 10.78
N GLN A 521 -58.61 16.62 9.47
CA GLN A 521 -58.61 17.70 8.48
C GLN A 521 -58.90 17.15 7.08
N LYS A 522 -59.90 17.76 6.43
CA LYS A 522 -60.35 17.52 5.05
C LYS A 522 -59.24 17.86 4.04
N PRO A 523 -59.18 17.20 2.87
CA PRO A 523 -58.28 17.61 1.80
C PRO A 523 -58.93 18.77 1.03
N ASN A 524 -58.29 19.94 1.06
CA ASN A 524 -58.61 21.04 0.14
C ASN A 524 -57.41 21.31 -0.77
N SER A 525 -57.72 21.25 -2.07
CA SER A 525 -57.20 22.05 -3.19
C SER A 525 -55.69 22.30 -3.32
N LEU A 526 -55.18 21.87 -4.48
CA LEU A 526 -54.00 22.38 -5.18
C LEU A 526 -53.88 23.91 -5.09
N PRO A 527 -52.65 24.44 -4.99
CA PRO A 527 -52.32 25.71 -5.57
C PRO A 527 -51.32 25.54 -6.72
N GLU A 528 -51.68 26.18 -7.83
CA GLU A 528 -50.81 26.51 -8.95
C GLU A 528 -49.63 27.37 -8.54
N ASN A 529 -48.58 27.24 -9.37
CA ASN A 529 -47.47 28.17 -9.57
C ASN A 529 -47.78 29.62 -9.22
N ASN A 530 -46.84 30.26 -8.51
CA ASN A 530 -46.09 31.40 -9.02
C ASN A 530 -45.16 31.91 -7.92
N ASN A 531 -43.85 31.90 -8.20
CA ASN A 531 -42.87 32.94 -7.86
C ASN A 531 -41.45 32.37 -7.91
N ILE A 532 -40.92 32.26 -9.13
CA ILE A 532 -39.47 32.36 -9.33
C ILE A 532 -39.21 33.84 -9.61
N GLN A 533 -38.69 34.53 -8.61
CA GLN A 533 -38.04 35.82 -8.81
C GLN A 533 -36.72 35.60 -9.55
N SER A 534 -36.77 35.89 -10.86
CA SER A 534 -35.75 36.57 -11.64
C SER A 534 -34.33 36.68 -11.07
N LEU A 535 -33.41 35.87 -11.60
CA LEU A 535 -31.99 36.23 -11.77
C LEU A 535 -31.50 35.72 -13.15
N LYS A 536 -31.34 36.68 -14.07
CA LYS A 536 -30.48 36.73 -15.27
C LYS A 536 -30.57 35.64 -16.35
N LYS A 537 -31.24 36.06 -17.43
CA LYS A 537 -30.91 35.93 -18.87
C LYS A 537 -29.52 35.34 -19.19
N GLY A 538 -29.53 34.12 -19.74
CA GLY A 538 -28.46 33.47 -20.52
C GLY A 538 -27.27 32.97 -19.71
N GLU A 539 -26.70 31.83 -20.12
CA GLU A 539 -25.24 31.60 -20.05
C GLU A 539 -24.70 31.31 -18.63
N THR A 540 -24.17 30.14 -18.32
CA THR A 540 -22.75 29.88 -18.55
C THR A 540 -22.45 28.37 -18.64
N LEU A 541 -21.56 28.01 -19.56
CA LEU A 541 -20.80 26.78 -19.51
C LEU A 541 -20.02 26.73 -18.18
N THR A 542 -20.09 25.62 -17.43
CA THR A 542 -19.35 25.48 -16.16
C THR A 542 -18.49 24.23 -16.16
N GLU A 543 -17.36 24.28 -15.44
CA GLU A 543 -16.44 23.15 -15.28
C GLU A 543 -17.15 21.90 -14.72
N GLU A 544 -18.06 22.09 -13.76
CA GLU A 544 -18.83 20.99 -13.17
C GLU A 544 -19.72 20.28 -14.20
N ARG A 545 -20.33 21.02 -15.13
CA ARG A 545 -21.11 20.42 -16.22
C ARG A 545 -20.22 19.61 -17.15
N LEU A 546 -19.03 20.11 -17.48
CA LEU A 546 -18.07 19.39 -18.33
C LEU A 546 -17.53 18.12 -17.67
N LYS A 547 -17.33 18.12 -16.35
CA LYS A 547 -16.86 16.97 -15.57
C LYS A 547 -17.90 15.86 -15.40
N ASN A 548 -19.18 16.15 -15.61
CA ASN A 548 -20.29 15.19 -15.44
C ASN A 548 -21.05 14.90 -16.75
N MET A 549 -20.45 15.26 -17.89
CA MET A 549 -21.00 15.04 -19.24
C MET A 549 -20.53 13.72 -19.85
N GLU A 550 -21.26 13.23 -20.85
CA GLU A 550 -20.85 12.11 -21.71
C GLU A 550 -19.89 12.58 -22.81
N TYR A 551 -18.81 11.83 -23.03
CA TYR A 551 -17.86 12.07 -24.12
C TYR A 551 -17.79 10.87 -25.05
N ILE A 552 -17.68 11.13 -26.35
CA ILE A 552 -17.45 10.12 -27.37
C ILE A 552 -15.94 10.07 -27.67
N PHE A 553 -15.34 8.88 -27.56
CA PHE A 553 -13.90 8.67 -27.77
C PHE A 553 -13.68 7.34 -28.50
N TYR A 554 -13.05 7.38 -29.68
CA TYR A 554 -12.91 6.22 -30.60
C TYR A 554 -14.21 5.41 -30.75
N ASP A 555 -15.31 6.10 -31.05
CA ASP A 555 -16.64 5.51 -31.25
C ASP A 555 -17.28 4.84 -30.02
N GLU A 556 -16.71 5.04 -28.83
CA GLU A 556 -17.29 4.61 -27.55
C GLU A 556 -17.74 5.80 -26.71
N VAL A 557 -18.92 5.68 -26.09
CA VAL A 557 -19.45 6.69 -25.16
C VAL A 557 -18.89 6.42 -23.76
N TYR A 558 -18.38 7.44 -23.10
CA TYR A 558 -17.92 7.42 -21.71
C TYR A 558 -18.67 8.47 -20.89
N GLN A 559 -19.47 8.01 -19.93
CA GLN A 559 -20.09 8.89 -18.93
C GLN A 559 -19.05 9.23 -17.87
N LEU A 560 -18.66 10.51 -17.77
CA LEU A 560 -17.77 10.96 -16.71
C LEU A 560 -18.57 11.32 -15.46
N THR A 561 -17.96 11.07 -14.31
CA THR A 561 -18.41 11.55 -12.99
C THR A 561 -17.21 12.23 -12.34
N ASP A 562 -17.35 13.52 -12.02
CA ASP A 562 -16.24 14.35 -11.51
C ASP A 562 -14.95 14.27 -12.36
N GLY A 563 -15.13 14.25 -13.69
CA GLY A 563 -14.05 14.29 -14.69
C GLY A 563 -13.36 12.95 -14.95
N LYS A 564 -13.89 11.84 -14.42
CA LYS A 564 -13.31 10.49 -14.55
C LYS A 564 -14.36 9.45 -14.92
N SER A 565 -13.93 8.43 -15.67
CA SER A 565 -14.70 7.21 -15.94
C SER A 565 -13.76 6.01 -15.86
N PHE A 566 -14.23 4.93 -15.25
CA PHE A 566 -13.51 3.66 -15.20
C PHE A 566 -14.43 2.50 -15.64
N ARG A 567 -13.97 1.72 -16.60
CA ARG A 567 -14.65 0.50 -17.07
C ARG A 567 -13.75 -0.71 -16.85
N PRO A 568 -14.09 -1.62 -15.94
CA PRO A 568 -13.30 -2.84 -15.73
C PRO A 568 -13.41 -3.76 -16.95
N TYR A 569 -12.33 -4.48 -17.29
CA TYR A 569 -12.43 -5.55 -18.28
C TYR A 569 -13.10 -6.78 -17.66
N LEU A 570 -13.93 -7.48 -18.43
CA LEU A 570 -14.52 -8.74 -17.99
C LEU A 570 -13.40 -9.76 -17.75
N HIS A 571 -13.29 -10.28 -16.52
CA HIS A 571 -12.30 -11.28 -16.09
C HIS A 571 -10.83 -10.81 -15.94
N SER A 572 -10.57 -9.51 -15.73
CA SER A 572 -9.22 -9.04 -15.37
C SER A 572 -9.23 -8.05 -14.20
N VAL A 573 -8.07 -7.83 -13.55
CA VAL A 573 -7.88 -6.84 -12.47
C VAL A 573 -7.71 -5.41 -13.03
N GLY A 574 -7.58 -5.27 -14.35
CA GLY A 574 -7.44 -3.99 -15.06
C GLY A 574 -8.75 -3.45 -15.63
N GLY A 575 -8.70 -2.21 -16.12
CA GLY A 575 -9.81 -1.57 -16.81
C GLY A 575 -9.35 -0.38 -17.63
N VAL A 576 -10.27 0.15 -18.44
CA VAL A 576 -10.08 1.38 -19.18
C VAL A 576 -10.40 2.56 -18.27
N SER A 577 -9.47 3.51 -18.15
CA SER A 577 -9.74 4.79 -17.49
C SER A 577 -9.71 5.94 -18.49
N VAL A 578 -10.67 6.84 -18.36
CA VAL A 578 -10.76 8.10 -19.11
C VAL A 578 -10.80 9.24 -18.10
N GLU A 579 -9.94 10.24 -18.26
CA GLU A 579 -9.79 11.36 -17.33
C GLU A 579 -9.57 12.67 -18.07
N ILE A 580 -10.28 13.72 -17.66
CA ILE A 580 -10.01 15.11 -18.07
C ILE A 580 -8.77 15.61 -17.31
N LYS A 581 -7.73 16.03 -18.02
CA LYS A 581 -6.49 16.56 -17.41
C LYS A 581 -6.53 18.07 -17.21
N GLN A 582 -7.01 18.81 -18.21
CA GLN A 582 -7.10 20.27 -18.21
C GLN A 582 -8.29 20.73 -19.07
N ILE A 583 -8.83 21.90 -18.74
CA ILE A 583 -9.93 22.57 -19.44
C ILE A 583 -9.51 24.02 -19.66
N ALA A 584 -9.77 24.54 -20.86
CA ALA A 584 -9.65 25.95 -21.19
C ALA A 584 -10.99 26.47 -21.68
N PHE A 585 -11.34 27.70 -21.30
CA PHE A 585 -12.58 28.37 -21.70
C PHE A 585 -12.29 29.54 -22.63
N GLY A 586 -13.19 29.79 -23.57
CA GLY A 586 -13.13 30.91 -24.52
C GLY A 586 -14.08 30.69 -25.68
N ASP A 587 -14.47 31.78 -26.36
CA ASP A 587 -15.31 31.71 -27.56
C ASP A 587 -14.46 31.20 -28.75
N ILE A 588 -14.71 29.97 -29.22
CA ILE A 588 -13.93 29.34 -30.29
C ILE A 588 -14.61 29.55 -31.64
N ASN A 589 -15.94 29.49 -31.68
CA ASN A 589 -16.73 29.59 -32.91
C ASN A 589 -17.22 31.02 -33.23
N ASN A 590 -16.84 32.01 -32.40
CA ASN A 590 -17.15 33.43 -32.52
C ASN A 590 -18.66 33.73 -32.44
N ASN A 591 -19.42 32.94 -31.66
CA ASN A 591 -20.85 33.11 -31.48
C ASN A 591 -21.21 34.05 -30.31
N GLY A 592 -20.22 34.60 -29.61
CA GLY A 592 -20.38 35.47 -28.45
C GLY A 592 -20.64 34.74 -27.14
N LEU A 593 -20.63 33.39 -27.15
CA LEU A 593 -20.78 32.53 -25.99
C LEU A 593 -19.46 31.82 -25.67
N GLU A 594 -19.23 31.53 -24.40
CA GLU A 594 -18.05 30.81 -23.97
C GLU A 594 -18.16 29.31 -24.30
N ASP A 595 -17.20 28.80 -25.08
CA ASP A 595 -16.98 27.38 -25.38
C ASP A 595 -15.87 26.80 -24.48
N ALA A 596 -15.62 25.49 -24.55
CA ALA A 596 -14.51 24.86 -23.85
C ALA A 596 -13.66 23.96 -24.76
N ALA A 597 -12.35 24.00 -24.54
CA ALA A 597 -11.41 23.01 -25.05
C ALA A 597 -10.96 22.10 -23.89
N ILE A 598 -10.94 20.80 -24.14
CA ILE A 598 -10.73 19.77 -23.13
C ILE A 598 -9.62 18.85 -23.56
N PHE A 599 -8.69 18.58 -22.65
CA PHE A 599 -7.64 17.59 -22.85
C PHE A 599 -7.99 16.29 -22.14
N LEU A 600 -8.32 15.26 -22.92
CA LEU A 600 -8.80 13.98 -22.44
C LEU A 600 -7.70 12.91 -22.57
N SER A 601 -7.47 12.17 -21.49
CA SER A 601 -6.47 11.10 -21.42
C SER A 601 -7.17 9.74 -21.28
N TRP A 602 -6.81 8.80 -22.14
CA TRP A 602 -7.30 7.41 -22.13
C TRP A 602 -6.16 6.45 -21.77
N ASN A 603 -6.41 5.54 -20.82
CA ASN A 603 -5.47 4.50 -20.42
C ASN A 603 -6.15 3.13 -20.48
N GLY A 604 -5.67 2.27 -21.37
CA GLY A 604 -5.97 0.84 -21.39
C GLY A 604 -4.69 0.04 -21.12
N ASP A 605 -4.83 -1.07 -20.39
CA ASP A 605 -3.77 -1.97 -19.94
C ASP A 605 -2.61 -2.17 -20.94
N SER A 606 -1.38 -2.12 -20.42
CA SER A 606 -0.07 -2.13 -21.09
C SER A 606 0.35 -0.88 -21.90
N SER A 607 0.99 0.04 -21.19
CA SER A 607 2.06 0.96 -21.66
C SER A 607 1.76 2.15 -22.60
N LYS A 608 0.53 2.37 -23.10
CA LYS A 608 0.23 3.54 -23.95
C LYS A 608 -0.88 4.43 -23.38
N VAL A 609 -0.50 5.58 -22.83
CA VAL A 609 -1.40 6.71 -22.51
C VAL A 609 -1.69 7.46 -23.81
N LEU A 610 -2.96 7.54 -24.22
CA LEU A 610 -3.40 8.26 -25.41
C LEU A 610 -4.07 9.58 -25.01
N ASN A 611 -3.59 10.68 -25.58
CA ASN A 611 -4.11 12.01 -25.30
C ASN A 611 -4.80 12.61 -26.54
N GLN A 612 -6.00 13.17 -26.36
CA GLN A 612 -6.74 13.89 -27.40
C GLN A 612 -7.22 15.26 -26.92
N LEU A 613 -7.34 16.18 -27.87
CA LEU A 613 -8.00 17.46 -27.73
C LEU A 613 -9.44 17.33 -28.24
N ILE A 614 -10.39 17.84 -27.46
CA ILE A 614 -11.82 17.87 -27.77
C ILE A 614 -12.32 19.29 -27.54
N VAL A 615 -13.18 19.80 -28.42
CA VAL A 615 -13.92 21.05 -28.17
C VAL A 615 -15.38 20.74 -27.86
N VAL A 616 -15.93 21.47 -26.89
CA VAL A 616 -17.34 21.45 -26.52
C VAL A 616 -17.90 22.84 -26.78
N LEU A 617 -18.79 22.92 -27.77
CA LEU A 617 -19.46 24.15 -28.17
C LEU A 617 -20.69 24.39 -27.29
N ASN A 618 -20.89 25.65 -26.91
CA ASN A 618 -22.05 26.10 -26.17
C ASN A 618 -23.04 26.75 -27.14
N GLU A 619 -24.08 26.00 -27.51
CA GLU A 619 -25.14 26.47 -28.40
C GLU A 619 -26.36 26.92 -27.56
N ASN A 620 -26.26 28.11 -26.96
CA ASN A 620 -27.29 28.69 -26.08
C ASN A 620 -27.68 27.79 -24.87
N GLY A 621 -26.69 27.16 -24.23
CA GLY A 621 -26.87 26.34 -23.02
C GLY A 621 -26.92 24.83 -23.28
N THR A 622 -27.09 24.42 -24.54
CA THR A 622 -26.89 23.03 -24.99
C THR A 622 -25.42 22.83 -25.34
N LEU A 623 -24.80 21.80 -24.75
CA LEU A 623 -23.39 21.49 -24.95
C LEU A 623 -23.26 20.42 -26.03
N ARG A 624 -22.42 20.68 -27.03
CA ARG A 624 -22.16 19.75 -28.14
C ARG A 624 -20.67 19.51 -28.32
N GLN A 625 -20.26 18.25 -28.29
CA GLN A 625 -18.88 17.84 -28.57
C GLN A 625 -18.57 17.90 -30.09
N THR A 626 -17.35 18.32 -30.45
CA THR A 626 -16.78 18.28 -31.81
C THR A 626 -15.95 17.01 -32.08
N ASN A 627 -15.34 16.90 -33.27
CA ASN A 627 -14.37 15.83 -33.54
C ASN A 627 -13.10 15.98 -32.69
N THR A 628 -12.37 14.89 -32.52
CA THR A 628 -11.18 14.85 -31.66
C THR A 628 -9.89 15.01 -32.47
N ALA A 629 -8.89 15.66 -31.89
CA ALA A 629 -7.56 15.79 -32.47
C ALA A 629 -6.49 15.07 -31.62
N PRO A 630 -5.66 14.18 -32.20
CA PRO A 630 -4.61 13.51 -31.45
C PRO A 630 -3.46 14.46 -31.11
N ILE A 631 -3.07 14.52 -29.83
CA ILE A 631 -1.99 15.42 -29.38
C ILE A 631 -0.62 14.72 -29.27
N GLY A 632 -0.62 13.39 -29.14
CA GLY A 632 0.58 12.53 -29.02
C GLY A 632 0.59 11.74 -27.71
N SER A 633 1.37 10.65 -27.63
CA SER A 633 1.45 9.81 -26.42
C SER A 633 2.36 10.44 -25.35
N ARG A 634 1.94 10.40 -24.08
CA ARG A 634 2.73 10.84 -22.90
C ARG A 634 3.21 12.30 -22.91
N SER A 635 2.44 13.22 -23.52
CA SER A 635 2.74 14.65 -23.51
C SER A 635 2.43 15.28 -22.14
N ILE A 636 3.32 16.12 -21.62
CA ILE A 636 3.09 16.91 -20.40
C ILE A 636 2.69 18.31 -20.84
N ILE A 637 1.48 18.77 -20.50
CA ILE A 637 1.02 20.11 -20.85
C ILE A 637 1.55 21.11 -19.82
N GLU A 638 2.24 22.14 -20.30
CA GLU A 638 2.68 23.28 -19.48
C GLU A 638 1.66 24.41 -19.51
N LYS A 639 1.07 24.68 -20.69
CA LYS A 639 0.10 25.76 -20.88
C LYS A 639 -1.02 25.33 -21.84
N PHE A 640 -2.26 25.63 -21.47
CA PHE A 640 -3.45 25.37 -22.29
C PHE A 640 -4.43 26.54 -22.17
N GLU A 641 -4.65 27.26 -23.26
CA GLU A 641 -5.52 28.43 -23.27
C GLU A 641 -6.21 28.61 -24.63
N ILE A 642 -7.40 29.22 -24.62
CA ILE A 642 -8.06 29.71 -25.82
C ILE A 642 -7.78 31.20 -25.90
N LYS A 643 -7.22 31.65 -27.02
CA LYS A 643 -6.90 33.06 -27.27
C LYS A 643 -7.09 33.38 -28.74
N ASP A 644 -7.74 34.50 -29.04
CA ASP A 644 -8.00 34.97 -30.40
C ASP A 644 -8.69 33.88 -31.25
N ASN A 645 -9.68 33.19 -30.66
CA ASN A 645 -10.43 32.06 -31.23
C ASN A 645 -9.54 30.84 -31.63
N GLN A 646 -8.32 30.76 -31.10
CA GLN A 646 -7.38 29.67 -31.33
C GLN A 646 -7.00 28.97 -30.03
N ILE A 647 -6.84 27.65 -30.11
CA ILE A 647 -6.47 26.81 -28.98
C ILE A 647 -4.95 26.68 -28.95
N ASN A 648 -4.33 27.28 -27.96
CA ASN A 648 -2.88 27.29 -27.77
C ASN A 648 -2.48 26.23 -26.75
N ILE A 649 -1.61 25.31 -27.15
CA ILE A 649 -1.07 24.24 -26.30
C ILE A 649 0.44 24.33 -26.29
N GLU A 650 1.03 24.58 -25.12
CA GLU A 650 2.46 24.39 -24.86
C GLU A 650 2.66 23.10 -24.07
N MET A 651 3.49 22.20 -24.61
CA MET A 651 3.67 20.87 -24.04
C MET A 651 5.10 20.36 -24.21
N MET A 652 5.55 19.52 -23.29
CA MET A 652 6.79 18.74 -23.42
C MET A 652 6.50 17.44 -24.16
N THR A 653 7.30 17.19 -25.19
CA THR A 653 7.24 16.01 -26.07
C THR A 653 8.59 15.30 -26.10
N TYR A 654 8.60 14.04 -26.49
CA TYR A 654 9.84 13.29 -26.63
C TYR A 654 10.57 13.71 -27.91
N SER A 655 11.85 14.04 -27.76
CA SER A 655 12.82 14.09 -28.85
C SER A 655 13.28 12.67 -29.21
N SER A 656 13.88 12.50 -30.38
CA SER A 656 14.53 11.22 -30.76
C SER A 656 15.70 10.85 -29.86
N GLU A 657 16.17 11.77 -29.02
CA GLU A 657 17.28 11.61 -28.07
C GLU A 657 16.80 11.39 -26.63
N ASP A 658 15.48 11.44 -26.38
CA ASP A 658 14.93 11.34 -25.03
C ASP A 658 14.69 9.88 -24.62
N SER A 659 15.08 9.55 -23.37
CA SER A 659 14.69 8.30 -22.72
C SER A 659 13.18 8.29 -22.42
N ASP A 660 12.52 7.13 -22.47
CA ASP A 660 11.07 6.93 -22.30
C ASP A 660 10.47 7.50 -20.99
N CYS A 661 11.31 7.88 -20.03
CA CYS A 661 10.90 8.42 -18.74
C CYS A 661 10.71 9.95 -18.71
N CYS A 662 11.36 10.73 -19.59
CA CYS A 662 11.39 12.19 -19.49
C CYS A 662 11.43 12.89 -20.88
N PRO A 663 10.33 13.56 -21.32
CA PRO A 663 10.35 14.39 -22.53
C PRO A 663 11.13 15.69 -22.32
N SER A 664 11.97 16.09 -23.27
CA SER A 664 12.82 17.29 -23.23
C SER A 664 12.52 18.32 -24.34
N LEU A 665 11.67 17.97 -25.32
CA LEU A 665 11.34 18.85 -26.44
C LEU A 665 10.11 19.70 -26.15
N LYS A 666 10.30 21.01 -25.96
CA LYS A 666 9.19 21.95 -25.80
C LYS A 666 8.52 22.18 -27.15
N THR A 667 7.26 21.81 -27.27
CA THR A 667 6.44 21.94 -28.47
C THR A 667 5.25 22.85 -28.19
N ARG A 668 5.06 23.88 -29.01
CA ARG A 668 3.85 24.69 -29.05
C ARG A 668 3.01 24.31 -30.26
N LYS A 669 1.77 23.87 -30.05
CA LYS A 669 0.78 23.62 -31.10
C LYS A 669 -0.36 24.63 -30.99
N VAL A 670 -0.85 25.10 -32.12
CA VAL A 670 -2.01 25.98 -32.21
C VAL A 670 -3.05 25.29 -33.08
N PHE A 671 -4.26 25.13 -32.56
CA PHE A 671 -5.40 24.54 -33.28
C PHE A 671 -6.47 25.59 -33.54
N GLU A 672 -7.11 25.47 -34.70
CA GLU A 672 -8.27 26.27 -35.11
C GLU A 672 -9.43 25.31 -35.41
N LEU A 673 -10.65 25.67 -35.00
CA LEU A 673 -11.84 24.90 -35.30
C LEU A 673 -12.39 25.30 -36.68
N LYS A 674 -12.50 24.34 -37.60
CA LYS A 674 -13.10 24.54 -38.92
C LYS A 674 -14.26 23.58 -39.11
N GLY A 675 -15.49 24.08 -39.00
CA GLY A 675 -16.67 23.22 -38.89
C GLY A 675 -16.62 22.45 -37.57
N ASP A 676 -16.59 21.11 -37.65
CA ASP A 676 -16.41 20.23 -36.48
C ASP A 676 -14.98 19.71 -36.34
N ASP A 677 -14.08 20.01 -37.29
CA ASP A 677 -12.71 19.49 -37.30
C ASP A 677 -11.71 20.45 -36.66
N LEU A 678 -10.84 19.89 -35.81
CA LEU A 678 -9.73 20.60 -35.19
C LEU A 678 -8.49 20.53 -36.08
N VAL A 679 -8.18 21.64 -36.75
CA VAL A 679 -7.06 21.72 -37.70
C VAL A 679 -5.84 22.30 -37.01
N LEU A 680 -4.70 21.62 -37.13
CA LEU A 680 -3.42 22.13 -36.65
C LEU A 680 -2.97 23.32 -37.52
N PHE A 681 -3.02 24.53 -36.96
CA PHE A 681 -2.66 25.76 -37.64
C PHE A 681 -1.14 26.02 -37.64
N SER A 682 -0.46 25.81 -36.51
CA SER A 682 1.00 25.90 -36.42
C SER A 682 1.60 24.99 -35.34
N SER A 683 2.86 24.58 -35.53
CA SER A 683 3.61 23.74 -34.60
C SER A 683 5.07 24.20 -34.54
N LEU A 684 5.50 24.72 -33.39
CA LEU A 684 6.85 25.20 -33.13
C LEU A 684 7.53 24.29 -32.11
N LYS A 685 8.73 23.78 -32.43
CA LYS A 685 9.52 22.93 -31.54
C LYS A 685 10.79 23.69 -31.12
N HIS A 686 11.01 23.83 -29.82
CA HIS A 686 12.20 24.46 -29.26
C HIS A 686 12.97 23.42 -28.43
N SER A 687 14.20 23.11 -28.83
CA SER A 687 15.09 22.23 -28.06
C SER A 687 15.75 23.04 -26.95
N SER A 688 15.57 22.64 -25.69
CA SER A 688 16.18 23.31 -24.54
C SER A 688 17.59 22.82 -24.21
N LYS A 689 18.21 22.01 -25.08
CA LYS A 689 19.57 21.48 -24.85
C LYS A 689 20.62 22.42 -25.46
N PRO A 690 21.56 22.98 -24.68
CA PRO A 690 22.68 23.73 -25.26
C PRO A 690 23.51 22.80 -26.15
N ARG A 691 23.87 23.28 -27.34
CA ARG A 691 24.84 22.65 -28.25
C ARG A 691 26.14 22.40 -27.48
N PRO A 692 26.72 21.18 -27.45
CA PRO A 692 28.02 21.00 -26.83
C PRO A 692 29.06 21.78 -27.63
N LEU A 693 29.74 22.71 -26.96
CA LEU A 693 31.02 23.25 -27.41
C LEU A 693 32.00 22.07 -27.52
N SER A 694 32.66 22.02 -28.66
CA SER A 694 33.73 21.10 -28.97
C SER A 694 34.98 21.31 -28.11
N ASN A 695 35.47 20.18 -27.57
CA ASN A 695 36.87 19.79 -27.29
C ASN A 695 37.57 20.25 -25.98
N PRO A 696 38.65 19.57 -25.50
CA PRO A 696 39.40 18.43 -26.10
C PRO A 696 39.72 17.21 -25.19
N SER A 697 40.22 16.15 -25.86
CA SER A 697 40.99 14.95 -25.41
C SER A 697 40.32 13.95 -24.45
N SER A 698 39.69 12.85 -24.90
CA SER A 698 40.26 11.62 -25.50
C SER A 698 41.31 10.91 -24.63
N SER A 699 40.86 10.06 -23.70
CA SER A 699 41.48 8.74 -23.59
C SER A 699 40.91 7.92 -24.76
N GLU A 700 41.77 7.51 -25.70
CA GLU A 700 41.34 6.70 -26.84
C GLU A 700 40.67 5.41 -26.34
N SER A 701 39.34 5.32 -26.45
CA SER A 701 38.64 4.05 -26.27
C SER A 701 39.07 3.13 -27.41
N LYS A 702 39.76 2.02 -27.10
CA LYS A 702 40.22 1.06 -28.11
C LYS A 702 39.10 0.30 -28.82
N ILE A 703 37.87 0.35 -28.30
CA ILE A 703 36.71 -0.40 -28.80
C ILE A 703 35.70 0.57 -29.41
N SER A 704 35.56 0.55 -30.74
CA SER A 704 34.56 1.36 -31.44
C SER A 704 33.17 0.71 -31.40
N GLN A 705 32.13 1.53 -31.62
CA GLN A 705 30.75 1.02 -31.77
C GLN A 705 30.64 0.01 -32.92
N GLN A 706 31.34 0.26 -34.02
CA GLN A 706 31.30 -0.64 -35.17
C GLN A 706 31.93 -2.00 -34.84
N ASP A 707 33.02 -2.03 -34.08
CA ASP A 707 33.68 -3.27 -33.67
C ASP A 707 32.78 -4.12 -32.76
N ALA A 708 32.08 -3.47 -31.84
CA ALA A 708 31.11 -4.12 -30.96
C ALA A 708 29.95 -4.72 -31.77
N VAL A 709 29.37 -3.97 -32.71
CA VAL A 709 28.29 -4.45 -33.59
C VAL A 709 28.77 -5.61 -34.46
N ASN A 710 29.98 -5.52 -35.01
CA ASN A 710 30.58 -6.59 -35.82
C ASN A 710 30.73 -7.89 -35.01
N LEU A 711 31.17 -7.80 -33.75
CA LEU A 711 31.26 -8.95 -32.86
C LEU A 711 29.90 -9.58 -32.57
N ILE A 712 28.86 -8.77 -32.31
CA ILE A 712 27.51 -9.31 -32.08
C ILE A 712 26.96 -9.99 -33.34
N ASN A 713 27.16 -9.40 -34.51
CA ASN A 713 26.77 -10.04 -35.78
C ASN A 713 27.50 -11.37 -35.98
N ARG A 714 28.80 -11.43 -35.69
CA ARG A 714 29.58 -12.67 -35.74
C ARG A 714 29.08 -13.71 -34.73
N TRP A 715 28.68 -13.29 -33.54
CA TRP A 715 28.04 -14.14 -32.54
C TRP A 715 26.71 -14.73 -33.02
N LEU A 716 25.83 -13.90 -33.60
CA LEU A 716 24.54 -14.38 -34.13
C LEU A 716 24.75 -15.39 -35.27
N GLN A 717 25.70 -15.12 -36.18
CA GLN A 717 26.06 -16.06 -37.24
C GLN A 717 26.66 -17.36 -36.67
N ALA A 718 27.52 -17.27 -35.67
CA ALA A 718 28.14 -18.44 -35.04
C ALA A 718 27.10 -19.35 -34.37
N LYS A 719 26.02 -18.80 -33.78
CA LYS A 719 24.93 -19.60 -33.21
C LYS A 719 24.37 -20.64 -34.20
N GLN A 720 24.37 -20.32 -35.49
CA GLN A 720 23.81 -21.17 -36.55
C GLN A 720 24.63 -22.45 -36.76
N THR A 721 25.93 -22.42 -36.46
CA THR A 721 26.87 -23.54 -36.68
C THR A 721 27.32 -24.20 -35.38
N MET A 722 27.41 -23.46 -34.27
CA MET A 722 27.91 -23.97 -32.98
C MET A 722 26.88 -24.81 -32.21
N PHE A 723 25.59 -24.56 -32.41
CA PHE A 723 24.49 -25.25 -31.70
C PHE A 723 23.81 -26.34 -32.54
N ALA A 724 24.44 -26.73 -33.65
CA ALA A 724 24.05 -27.86 -34.48
C ALA A 724 25.31 -28.63 -34.92
N PRO A 725 25.21 -29.90 -35.34
CA PRO A 725 26.36 -30.63 -35.88
C PRO A 725 27.07 -29.82 -36.98
N PRO A 726 28.40 -29.60 -36.90
CA PRO A 726 29.39 -30.34 -36.11
C PRO A 726 29.67 -29.85 -34.68
N TYR A 727 28.90 -28.89 -34.15
CA TYR A 727 29.07 -28.30 -32.81
C TYR A 727 30.43 -27.61 -32.63
N ASP A 728 30.71 -26.63 -33.49
CA ASP A 728 32.00 -25.94 -33.54
C ASP A 728 32.32 -25.16 -32.25
N ARG A 729 33.15 -25.75 -31.41
CA ARG A 729 33.63 -25.15 -30.15
C ARG A 729 34.77 -24.17 -30.36
N GLN A 730 35.54 -24.30 -31.43
CA GLN A 730 36.65 -23.40 -31.71
C GLN A 730 36.10 -22.01 -32.02
N LEU A 731 35.03 -21.93 -32.82
CA LEU A 731 34.35 -20.68 -33.11
C LEU A 731 33.80 -20.01 -31.83
N ALA A 732 33.30 -20.80 -30.86
CA ALA A 732 32.87 -20.30 -29.57
C ALA A 732 34.03 -19.71 -28.75
N ALA A 733 35.20 -20.36 -28.76
CA ALA A 733 36.41 -19.90 -28.07
C ALA A 733 37.00 -18.61 -28.69
N GLU A 734 36.81 -18.41 -29.98
CA GLU A 734 37.27 -17.21 -30.70
C GLU A 734 36.47 -15.96 -30.31
N ILE A 735 35.16 -16.08 -30.11
CA ILE A 735 34.27 -14.93 -29.97
C ILE A 735 33.71 -14.72 -28.55
N THR A 736 33.90 -15.69 -27.65
CA THR A 736 33.46 -15.60 -26.25
C THR A 736 34.60 -15.82 -25.27
N THR A 737 34.43 -15.33 -24.05
CA THR A 737 35.36 -15.51 -22.92
C THR A 737 34.58 -15.60 -21.61
N GLY A 738 35.28 -15.82 -20.49
CA GLY A 738 34.73 -15.71 -19.15
C GLY A 738 33.48 -16.58 -18.92
N LYS A 739 32.42 -15.96 -18.37
CA LYS A 739 31.16 -16.63 -18.07
C LYS A 739 30.48 -17.14 -19.35
N LYS A 740 30.44 -16.32 -20.41
CA LYS A 740 29.76 -16.68 -21.65
C LYS A 740 30.38 -17.89 -22.34
N TYR A 741 31.71 -18.00 -22.33
CA TYR A 741 32.40 -19.18 -22.86
C TYR A 741 32.05 -20.45 -22.07
N LYS A 742 32.09 -20.38 -20.74
CA LYS A 742 31.77 -21.53 -19.86
C LYS A 742 30.36 -22.04 -20.09
N GLU A 743 29.37 -21.16 -20.16
CA GLU A 743 27.96 -21.51 -20.40
C GLU A 743 27.71 -22.09 -21.80
N THR A 744 28.56 -21.72 -22.76
CA THR A 744 28.38 -22.06 -24.17
C THR A 744 29.12 -23.34 -24.54
N ALA A 745 30.45 -23.34 -24.41
CA ALA A 745 31.34 -24.40 -24.88
C ALA A 745 32.18 -25.04 -23.76
N GLY A 746 32.07 -24.54 -22.52
CA GLY A 746 32.72 -25.14 -21.35
C GLY A 746 32.08 -26.46 -20.92
N TYR A 747 32.65 -27.08 -19.88
CA TYR A 747 32.15 -28.32 -19.30
C TYR A 747 30.72 -28.14 -18.77
N ASN A 748 29.82 -29.04 -19.17
CA ASN A 748 28.36 -28.94 -18.97
C ASN A 748 27.69 -27.70 -19.60
N GLY A 749 28.36 -27.05 -20.55
CA GLY A 749 27.81 -25.94 -21.31
C GLY A 749 26.71 -26.38 -22.29
N SER A 750 26.12 -25.39 -22.97
CA SER A 750 25.04 -25.58 -23.93
C SER A 750 25.40 -26.59 -25.01
N ILE A 751 26.64 -26.56 -25.52
CA ILE A 751 27.10 -27.50 -26.54
C ILE A 751 27.20 -28.94 -25.99
N ASP A 752 27.73 -29.14 -24.77
CA ASP A 752 27.77 -30.47 -24.12
C ASP A 752 26.37 -31.04 -23.97
N TRP A 753 25.44 -30.23 -23.45
CA TRP A 753 24.06 -30.65 -23.25
C TRP A 753 23.40 -31.03 -24.58
N LEU A 754 23.61 -30.22 -25.63
CA LEU A 754 23.03 -30.49 -26.94
C LEU A 754 23.52 -31.81 -27.54
N GLN A 755 24.83 -32.05 -27.45
CA GLN A 755 25.46 -33.29 -27.94
C GLN A 755 24.99 -34.52 -27.17
N ASN A 756 24.98 -34.46 -25.83
CA ASN A 756 24.64 -35.58 -24.97
C ASN A 756 23.17 -36.00 -25.08
N ASN A 757 22.28 -35.07 -25.43
CA ASN A 757 20.85 -35.33 -25.53
C ASN A 757 20.36 -35.53 -26.98
N ASN A 758 21.27 -35.63 -27.97
CA ASN A 758 20.91 -35.72 -29.40
C ASN A 758 19.94 -34.60 -29.84
N THR A 759 20.26 -33.38 -29.43
CA THR A 759 19.46 -32.18 -29.69
C THR A 759 20.26 -31.13 -30.46
N ARG A 760 19.57 -30.27 -31.22
CA ARG A 760 20.20 -29.17 -31.96
C ARG A 760 19.27 -27.99 -32.12
N TYR A 761 19.84 -26.79 -32.17
CA TYR A 761 19.11 -25.60 -32.56
C TYR A 761 19.28 -25.33 -34.06
N LYS A 762 18.19 -24.92 -34.71
CA LYS A 762 18.21 -24.31 -36.03
C LYS A 762 17.78 -22.87 -35.89
N TYR A 763 18.67 -21.95 -36.22
CA TYR A 763 18.36 -20.52 -36.26
C TYR A 763 17.94 -20.12 -37.68
N GLY A 764 16.87 -19.32 -37.76
CA GLY A 764 16.35 -18.72 -38.98
C GLY A 764 16.90 -17.31 -39.17
N TYR A 765 16.02 -16.36 -39.49
CA TYR A 765 16.40 -14.94 -39.57
C TYR A 765 16.90 -14.43 -38.21
N GLN A 766 18.06 -13.78 -38.21
CA GLN A 766 18.68 -13.13 -37.06
C GLN A 766 19.20 -11.76 -37.50
N ASN A 767 18.76 -10.70 -36.83
CA ASN A 767 19.18 -9.34 -37.15
C ASN A 767 19.21 -8.44 -35.91
N ILE A 768 20.16 -7.50 -35.91
CA ILE A 768 20.17 -6.39 -34.95
C ILE A 768 19.25 -5.30 -35.52
N ASP A 769 18.09 -5.10 -34.90
CA ASP A 769 17.09 -4.12 -35.33
C ASP A 769 17.49 -2.69 -34.93
N LYS A 770 18.14 -2.56 -33.75
CA LYS A 770 18.58 -1.27 -33.22
C LYS A 770 19.71 -1.46 -32.20
N VAL A 771 20.70 -0.57 -32.22
CA VAL A 771 21.65 -0.38 -31.11
C VAL A 771 21.06 0.66 -30.17
N GLU A 772 20.73 0.25 -28.94
CA GLU A 772 20.03 1.10 -27.97
C GLU A 772 21.02 1.94 -27.14
N LYS A 773 22.15 1.34 -26.76
CA LYS A 773 23.18 1.99 -25.94
C LYS A 773 24.54 1.34 -26.16
N ILE A 774 25.60 2.14 -26.13
CA ILE A 774 26.98 1.64 -26.00
C ILE A 774 27.74 2.46 -24.96
N VAL A 775 28.50 1.77 -24.11
CA VAL A 775 29.41 2.38 -23.14
C VAL A 775 30.74 1.68 -23.24
N SER A 776 31.79 2.40 -23.64
CA SER A 776 33.15 1.87 -23.74
C SER A 776 34.03 2.45 -22.64
N ASN A 777 34.82 1.60 -21.98
CA ASN A 777 35.82 2.02 -20.99
C ASN A 777 37.10 1.19 -21.18
N GLY A 778 38.12 1.78 -21.78
CA GLY A 778 39.42 1.14 -22.03
C GLY A 778 39.29 -0.17 -22.85
N ASN A 779 39.56 -1.31 -22.18
CA ASN A 779 39.50 -2.65 -22.77
C ASN A 779 38.15 -3.36 -22.58
N GLN A 780 37.12 -2.69 -22.06
CA GLN A 780 35.78 -3.25 -21.90
C GLN A 780 34.72 -2.36 -22.56
N ALA A 781 33.65 -2.97 -23.04
CA ALA A 781 32.51 -2.24 -23.59
C ALA A 781 31.20 -2.97 -23.32
N ASN A 782 30.13 -2.23 -23.04
CA ASN A 782 28.79 -2.77 -22.89
C ASN A 782 27.94 -2.28 -24.06
N ILE A 783 27.35 -3.19 -24.82
CA ILE A 783 26.47 -2.86 -25.93
C ILE A 783 25.08 -3.45 -25.69
N GLN A 784 24.05 -2.59 -25.71
CA GLN A 784 22.65 -2.98 -25.65
C GLN A 784 22.06 -2.94 -27.05
N VAL A 785 21.55 -4.08 -27.52
CA VAL A 785 20.99 -4.25 -28.86
C VAL A 785 19.62 -4.90 -28.80
N LYS A 786 18.73 -4.45 -29.66
CA LYS A 786 17.47 -5.10 -29.95
C LYS A 786 17.68 -6.09 -31.09
N VAL A 787 17.49 -7.38 -30.83
CA VAL A 787 17.75 -8.48 -31.76
C VAL A 787 16.47 -9.24 -32.04
N THR A 788 16.12 -9.38 -33.32
CA THR A 788 15.07 -10.32 -33.75
C THR A 788 15.72 -11.63 -34.13
N GLU A 789 15.30 -12.73 -33.49
CA GLU A 789 15.75 -14.08 -33.86
C GLU A 789 14.61 -15.11 -33.93
N LYS A 790 14.73 -16.04 -34.88
CA LYS A 790 13.91 -17.25 -34.99
C LYS A 790 14.75 -18.46 -34.61
N GLN A 791 14.37 -19.16 -33.55
CA GLN A 791 15.08 -20.32 -33.01
C GLN A 791 14.14 -21.52 -32.95
N THR A 792 14.55 -22.65 -33.54
CA THR A 792 13.80 -23.92 -33.52
C THR A 792 14.65 -25.00 -32.86
N LEU A 793 14.14 -25.63 -31.80
CA LEU A 793 14.81 -26.75 -31.13
C LEU A 793 14.37 -28.07 -31.76
N TYR A 794 15.34 -28.93 -32.07
CA TYR A 794 15.12 -30.31 -32.49
C TYR A 794 15.62 -31.25 -31.39
N ILE A 795 14.76 -32.18 -30.97
CA ILE A 795 15.09 -33.26 -30.04
C ILE A 795 14.90 -34.58 -30.79
N ASN A 796 15.96 -35.39 -30.92
CA ASN A 796 15.92 -36.64 -31.70
C ASN A 796 15.39 -36.47 -33.14
N GLY A 797 15.65 -35.32 -33.76
CA GLY A 797 15.20 -34.98 -35.12
C GLY A 797 13.76 -34.46 -35.23
N GLN A 798 12.98 -34.45 -34.15
CA GLN A 798 11.63 -33.86 -34.13
C GLN A 798 11.64 -32.43 -33.55
N VAL A 799 10.74 -31.58 -34.04
CA VAL A 799 10.62 -30.19 -33.58
C VAL A 799 9.93 -30.13 -32.22
N ASP A 800 10.54 -29.47 -31.25
CA ASP A 800 9.91 -29.12 -29.99
C ASP A 800 9.20 -27.76 -30.11
N LEU A 801 7.86 -27.79 -30.14
CA LEU A 801 7.03 -26.61 -30.29
C LEU A 801 7.01 -25.71 -29.03
N GLN A 802 7.29 -26.26 -27.85
CA GLN A 802 7.27 -25.47 -26.60
C GLN A 802 8.52 -24.60 -26.46
N ASN A 803 9.66 -25.08 -26.96
CA ASN A 803 10.95 -24.40 -26.86
C ASN A 803 11.42 -23.73 -28.17
N THR A 804 10.57 -23.76 -29.20
CA THR A 804 10.77 -22.98 -30.43
C THR A 804 10.28 -21.55 -30.21
N LYS A 805 11.16 -20.56 -30.41
CA LYS A 805 10.91 -19.15 -30.11
C LYS A 805 11.13 -18.29 -31.36
N THR A 806 10.25 -17.32 -31.59
CA THR A 806 10.45 -16.27 -32.59
C THR A 806 10.03 -14.95 -31.97
N GLY A 807 10.91 -13.96 -31.99
CA GLY A 807 10.58 -12.67 -31.42
C GLY A 807 11.78 -11.72 -31.38
N THR A 808 11.48 -10.50 -30.95
CA THR A 808 12.47 -9.45 -30.76
C THR A 808 12.79 -9.33 -29.28
N ILE A 809 14.06 -9.48 -28.92
CA ILE A 809 14.56 -9.39 -27.55
C ILE A 809 15.55 -8.22 -27.44
N SER A 810 15.56 -7.51 -26.30
CA SER A 810 16.67 -6.60 -25.99
C SER A 810 17.73 -7.37 -25.21
N VAL A 811 18.99 -7.22 -25.59
CA VAL A 811 20.11 -7.96 -24.99
C VAL A 811 21.26 -7.00 -24.73
N ILE A 812 21.77 -7.02 -23.51
CA ILE A 812 23.03 -6.37 -23.13
C ILE A 812 24.16 -7.39 -23.25
N TYR A 813 25.16 -7.07 -24.06
CA TYR A 813 26.41 -7.83 -24.16
C TYR A 813 27.55 -7.08 -23.48
N TYR A 814 28.26 -7.78 -22.61
CA TYR A 814 29.47 -7.32 -21.95
C TYR A 814 30.68 -7.81 -22.74
N LEU A 815 31.46 -6.89 -23.28
CA LEU A 815 32.57 -7.13 -24.19
C LEU A 815 33.90 -6.83 -23.52
N LYS A 816 34.93 -7.61 -23.87
CA LYS A 816 36.27 -7.46 -23.34
C LYS A 816 37.31 -7.71 -24.42
N LEU A 817 38.27 -6.81 -24.52
CA LEU A 817 39.42 -6.92 -25.41
C LEU A 817 40.50 -7.77 -24.71
N ILE A 818 40.78 -8.96 -25.25
CA ILE A 818 41.82 -9.88 -24.75
C ILE A 818 42.78 -10.15 -25.90
N ASP A 819 44.07 -9.89 -25.67
CA ASP A 819 45.15 -10.11 -26.66
C ASP A 819 44.84 -9.50 -28.05
N GLY A 820 44.25 -8.30 -28.05
CA GLY A 820 43.85 -7.58 -29.26
C GLY A 820 42.54 -8.05 -29.93
N ASN A 821 41.90 -9.10 -29.39
CA ASN A 821 40.64 -9.63 -29.91
C ASN A 821 39.47 -9.27 -28.99
N LEU A 822 38.41 -8.69 -29.57
CA LEU A 822 37.19 -8.37 -28.83
C LEU A 822 36.33 -9.62 -28.67
N LYS A 823 35.96 -9.96 -27.44
CA LYS A 823 35.16 -11.16 -27.12
C LYS A 823 34.00 -10.82 -26.19
N ILE A 824 32.94 -11.63 -26.25
CA ILE A 824 31.78 -11.52 -25.34
C ILE A 824 32.10 -12.23 -24.03
N GLU A 825 32.18 -11.50 -22.93
CA GLU A 825 32.42 -12.03 -21.58
C GLU A 825 31.13 -12.49 -20.89
N ASN A 826 30.03 -11.78 -21.13
CA ASN A 826 28.70 -12.09 -20.59
C ASN A 826 27.58 -11.52 -21.48
N SER A 827 26.36 -12.03 -21.35
CA SER A 827 25.16 -11.50 -22.04
C SER A 827 23.90 -11.66 -21.18
N GLN A 828 23.01 -10.67 -21.19
CA GLN A 828 21.75 -10.70 -20.45
C GLN A 828 20.59 -10.17 -21.30
N ILE A 829 19.46 -10.87 -21.31
CA ILE A 829 18.21 -10.41 -21.94
C ILE A 829 17.52 -9.42 -20.98
N VAL A 830 17.04 -8.28 -21.51
CA VAL A 830 16.41 -7.17 -20.77
C VAL A 830 14.98 -6.95 -21.21
#